data_AF-A0A2K6MK83-F1
#
_entry.id   AF-A0A2K6MK83-F1
#
_cell.length_a   1.000
_cell.length_b   1.000
_cell.length_c   1.000
_cell.angle_alpha   90.00
_cell.angle_beta   90.00
_cell.angle_gamma   90.00
#
_symmetry.space_group_name_H-M   'P 1'
#
loop_
_entity.id
_entity.type
_entity.pdbx_description
1 polymer ?
#
loop_
_entity_poly.entity_id
_entity_poly.type
_entity_poly.pdbx_seq_one_letter_code
_entity_poly.pdbx_strand_id
1 'polypeptide(L)'
;MAPVTRGEPEGEAAAEESTNRTALRPPATCGGKRSQRPAPPPPRRAATLQPVPAPLSATARSMGDHDCPAQAGLCSTARRKRPWWRQPPPPRTEATPLPRPGAPLLCEPRERKGQGRGFESASPSAPRLPALPLAFKLERRGGACGASDYNSQHATLWAAAAYSGATVSAICRYSSNSPSYRIFSTRSTIKLEYEGTLFTEWSVPEICFVLNKSSPKTELRCSSPGVHAIKPIVTGPDEEERNLFVDSSHTCFLWYYRVRHFFNNLTQVISVWVYDPENADPDELLGSAEEPSINSIVLSTQMATLGQKPVIHTILKRKAYLSNEKMKKGTWHIMVPMTRDDALKEIRGNQVTFQDCFIADFLILLTFPLLTIPEIPGSLPISSPRGSQLMVSWDACVVASVVLVADMETFQTNDSFRTWTRIRVPPGSLSDAERQSVADVIVSRDGIFFLINGVLYQKSFRGFVKLGRILNLPDGGITGISSRKWCWVKYLSKAKERRSNFAVWTENEIYLEYILLKFARLVTTTELKNILNLSVTATLTIHSVEYTGHPLEIAVFLSYCTICTVTKKIFLVIYNEDTKQWVSQDLTLDAPIDSVFIPHFIFSALPGLILWNKHSIYYCYHNFTFTGILQTPAGHGNLSMLSNGSIIHEVFVDYYGNILVKMENNVIFYSKINTRDAVKLHLWTNNTTRALILLSTSGYTYFLYALDNGTIQIQDYPLSLETRSITFKTKDKCPYLAFHNNVARVFYFLDKGETLTLWTQIIYPENTGLYVVVESYGPKILEESHDISFEAAFGHCTKTLTVTFYQNVDYEGIYDYFEMQHNNTGLVMVQLRPSEYSKTCPIAQKVFQIAVGCDDKKFIAVKGFSKKECHHHDFSYVIEKSYLRHQPSKNLKVRYIWKKYGCPLRLDFTEKFQPVVQLFDDNGYVKDVGANFIVWEIHGRDDYSFNNTMAQSGCLHEAQTWKSMIELNKHLPLEEVWGPENYIHCFSYAMGKPGDLNQPYEIINSSNGNHIFWPLGHSGMYVFRVKILDPNYSPSVYLVASFLFVLMLLFFTILVLSYFRYVRIYRQYIYKPPHKPQRKHKKN
;
A
#
# COMPACT_ATOMS: atom_id res chain seq x y z
N MET A 1 35.31 34.59 0.39
CA MET A 1 36.35 35.59 0.73
C MET A 1 37.01 35.18 2.04
N ALA A 2 38.24 35.61 2.27
CA ALA A 2 39.06 35.31 3.44
C ALA A 2 39.78 36.61 3.91
N PRO A 3 40.67 36.59 4.92
CA PRO A 3 40.33 36.38 6.33
C PRO A 3 40.93 37.49 7.24
N VAL A 4 40.63 37.46 8.54
CA VAL A 4 41.37 38.21 9.59
C VAL A 4 41.68 37.27 10.76
N THR A 5 42.77 37.54 11.49
CA THR A 5 43.49 36.58 12.36
C THR A 5 43.74 37.13 13.79
N ARG A 6 44.37 36.29 14.64
CA ARG A 6 44.81 36.50 16.04
C ARG A 6 43.70 36.30 17.10
N GLY A 7 44.01 35.82 18.31
CA GLY A 7 45.31 35.33 18.82
C GLY A 7 45.24 34.77 20.26
N GLU A 8 46.22 33.93 20.61
CA GLU A 8 46.51 33.36 21.94
C GLU A 8 47.24 34.37 22.86
N PRO A 9 47.65 34.01 24.10
CA PRO A 9 47.06 33.14 25.13
C PRO A 9 46.98 33.84 26.51
N GLU A 10 46.51 33.14 27.56
CA GLU A 10 47.16 33.15 28.88
C GLU A 10 46.64 32.00 29.78
N GLY A 11 47.36 31.67 30.85
CA GLY A 11 46.95 30.65 31.81
C GLY A 11 47.91 30.53 33.00
N GLU A 12 47.37 30.19 34.17
CA GLU A 12 48.13 29.99 35.41
C GLU A 12 47.50 28.85 36.25
N ALA A 13 48.19 28.38 37.29
CA ALA A 13 48.01 27.03 37.84
C ALA A 13 47.99 26.96 39.39
N ALA A 14 48.15 25.73 39.93
CA ALA A 14 48.24 25.33 41.35
C ALA A 14 46.90 25.23 42.14
N ALA A 15 46.76 24.34 43.14
CA ALA A 15 47.44 23.07 43.43
C ALA A 15 46.66 22.29 44.52
N GLU A 16 46.75 20.95 44.51
CA GLU A 16 46.69 19.99 45.65
C GLU A 16 45.45 20.04 46.62
N GLU A 17 45.12 19.04 47.45
CA GLU A 17 45.90 17.95 48.07
C GLU A 17 45.14 16.59 48.12
N SER A 18 45.88 15.52 48.42
CA SER A 18 45.46 14.11 48.51
C SER A 18 44.55 13.78 49.73
N THR A 19 43.98 12.58 49.92
CA THR A 19 44.66 11.28 50.19
C THR A 19 43.89 10.01 49.75
N ASN A 20 44.60 9.08 49.10
CA ASN A 20 44.81 7.63 49.43
C ASN A 20 43.70 6.78 50.13
N ARG A 21 43.55 5.45 49.90
CA ARG A 21 44.47 4.43 49.29
C ARG A 21 43.75 3.13 48.81
N THR A 22 44.49 2.34 48.02
CA THR A 22 44.37 0.89 47.63
C THR A 22 43.55 -0.04 48.55
N ALA A 23 42.74 -1.04 48.13
CA ALA A 23 42.76 -2.04 47.02
C ALA A 23 43.52 -3.38 47.31
N LEU A 24 42.82 -4.55 47.22
CA LEU A 24 43.31 -5.91 46.83
C LEU A 24 42.20 -7.03 46.91
N ARG A 25 42.49 -8.27 46.47
CA ARG A 25 41.63 -9.50 46.39
C ARG A 25 42.35 -10.72 47.06
N PRO A 26 41.78 -11.95 47.20
CA PRO A 26 40.40 -12.42 47.41
C PRO A 26 40.22 -13.07 48.83
N PRO A 27 40.30 -14.40 49.18
CA PRO A 27 40.19 -15.72 48.50
C PRO A 27 39.20 -16.80 49.12
N ALA A 28 38.64 -17.65 48.24
CA ALA A 28 38.30 -19.10 48.29
C ALA A 28 37.90 -19.95 49.56
N THR A 29 37.05 -20.97 49.28
CA THR A 29 36.97 -22.38 49.82
C THR A 29 36.25 -22.81 51.15
N CYS A 30 35.09 -23.46 50.97
CA CYS A 30 34.66 -24.82 51.42
C CYS A 30 34.39 -25.26 52.90
N GLY A 31 33.16 -25.77 53.14
CA GLY A 31 32.81 -26.86 54.12
C GLY A 31 32.03 -26.45 55.39
N GLY A 32 31.10 -27.23 55.97
CA GLY A 32 30.40 -28.44 55.49
C GLY A 32 29.56 -29.23 56.55
N LYS A 33 28.32 -29.62 56.21
CA LYS A 33 27.44 -30.69 56.79
C LYS A 33 26.94 -30.64 58.26
N ARG A 34 25.60 -30.59 58.44
CA ARG A 34 24.71 -31.69 58.94
C ARG A 34 23.22 -31.27 58.83
N SER A 35 22.34 -32.14 58.28
CA SER A 35 21.31 -32.96 58.98
C SER A 35 20.18 -32.14 59.62
N GLN A 36 18.87 -32.38 59.41
CA GLN A 36 18.16 -33.65 59.18
C GLN A 36 16.79 -33.45 58.45
N ARG A 37 16.15 -34.54 57.97
CA ARG A 37 14.74 -34.61 57.47
C ARG A 37 13.98 -35.73 58.21
N PRO A 38 12.64 -35.63 58.32
CA PRO A 38 11.76 -36.78 58.04
C PRO A 38 10.98 -36.66 56.72
N ALA A 39 10.15 -37.67 56.38
CA ALA A 39 9.55 -37.89 55.05
C ALA A 39 8.05 -38.33 55.14
N PRO A 40 7.31 -38.46 54.02
CA PRO A 40 5.83 -38.54 53.99
C PRO A 40 5.24 -39.95 53.78
N PRO A 41 3.91 -40.10 53.95
CA PRO A 41 3.10 -41.17 53.33
C PRO A 41 1.77 -40.64 52.68
N PRO A 42 0.90 -41.47 52.07
CA PRO A 42 1.14 -42.46 51.01
C PRO A 42 0.10 -42.37 49.83
N PRO A 43 0.24 -43.14 48.72
CA PRO A 43 -0.59 -43.00 47.50
C PRO A 43 -1.66 -44.10 47.28
N ARG A 44 -2.46 -44.00 46.20
CA ARG A 44 -3.28 -45.10 45.62
C ARG A 44 -3.17 -45.20 44.08
N ARG A 45 -3.46 -46.40 43.56
CA ARG A 45 -3.40 -46.86 42.15
C ARG A 45 -4.51 -46.21 41.29
N ALA A 46 -4.39 -45.92 39.99
CA ALA A 46 -3.68 -46.54 38.84
C ALA A 46 -4.43 -47.69 38.14
N ALA A 47 -4.77 -47.47 36.86
CA ALA A 47 -5.23 -48.45 35.86
C ALA A 47 -4.78 -47.98 34.45
N THR A 48 -4.62 -48.90 33.50
CA THR A 48 -3.86 -48.70 32.25
C THR A 48 -4.69 -48.85 30.98
N LEU A 49 -4.29 -48.19 29.88
CA LEU A 49 -3.95 -48.84 28.60
C LEU A 49 -3.37 -47.86 27.56
N GLN A 50 -2.53 -48.39 26.66
CA GLN A 50 -2.00 -47.78 25.42
C GLN A 50 -2.65 -48.52 24.22
N PRO A 51 -2.68 -47.99 22.97
CA PRO A 51 -1.46 -47.76 22.17
C PRO A 51 -1.49 -46.61 21.12
N VAL A 52 -0.37 -46.51 20.40
CA VAL A 52 -0.05 -45.73 19.18
C VAL A 52 -0.35 -46.67 17.97
N PRO A 53 -0.66 -46.27 16.69
CA PRO A 53 0.00 -45.18 15.94
C PRO A 53 -0.74 -44.45 14.78
N ALA A 54 0.02 -43.56 14.13
CA ALA A 54 0.01 -43.18 12.70
C ALA A 54 -1.06 -42.21 12.13
N PRO A 55 -0.68 -41.35 11.15
CA PRO A 55 -1.58 -40.45 10.43
C PRO A 55 -2.08 -41.03 9.09
N LEU A 56 -3.14 -40.46 8.50
CA LEU A 56 -3.54 -40.75 7.12
C LEU A 56 -4.15 -39.52 6.41
N SER A 57 -3.74 -39.34 5.16
CA SER A 57 -4.30 -38.40 4.19
C SER A 57 -5.49 -38.99 3.44
N ALA A 58 -6.52 -38.19 3.13
CA ALA A 58 -7.50 -38.57 2.11
C ALA A 58 -8.09 -37.35 1.36
N THR A 59 -7.97 -37.43 0.03
CA THR A 59 -8.61 -36.58 -0.99
C THR A 59 -10.14 -36.62 -0.96
N ALA A 60 -10.79 -35.56 -1.45
CA ALA A 60 -12.17 -35.62 -1.94
C ALA A 60 -12.25 -35.15 -3.42
N ARG A 61 -12.91 -35.96 -4.26
CA ARG A 61 -13.31 -35.68 -5.66
C ARG A 61 -14.84 -35.60 -5.67
N SER A 62 -15.43 -34.48 -6.09
CA SER A 62 -16.05 -34.24 -7.40
C SER A 62 -17.36 -35.00 -7.69
N MET A 63 -18.35 -34.29 -8.28
CA MET A 63 -19.69 -34.74 -8.69
C MET A 63 -20.67 -35.05 -7.53
N GLY A 64 -21.98 -34.84 -7.68
CA GLY A 64 -22.69 -34.15 -8.78
C GLY A 64 -24.23 -34.33 -8.72
N ASP A 65 -24.95 -33.25 -9.01
CA ASP A 65 -26.30 -33.11 -9.61
C ASP A 65 -27.51 -33.97 -9.18
N HIS A 66 -28.64 -33.26 -8.96
CA HIS A 66 -30.07 -33.60 -9.20
C HIS A 66 -30.62 -35.02 -8.84
N ASP A 67 -31.82 -35.19 -8.24
CA ASP A 67 -33.09 -34.62 -8.72
C ASP A 67 -34.25 -34.60 -7.68
N CYS A 68 -35.44 -34.15 -8.11
CA CYS A 68 -36.71 -33.97 -7.37
C CYS A 68 -37.72 -35.15 -7.58
N PRO A 69 -39.04 -35.07 -7.23
CA PRO A 69 -39.72 -34.74 -5.95
C PRO A 69 -40.92 -35.69 -5.58
N ALA A 70 -41.46 -35.63 -4.34
CA ALA A 70 -42.89 -35.83 -3.93
C ALA A 70 -42.97 -35.83 -2.37
N GLN A 71 -43.90 -35.22 -1.62
CA GLN A 71 -45.37 -34.98 -1.61
C GLN A 71 -46.26 -36.06 -0.95
N ALA A 72 -47.13 -35.57 -0.04
CA ALA A 72 -48.20 -36.23 0.74
C ALA A 72 -47.81 -37.28 1.82
N GLY A 73 -48.42 -37.31 3.02
CA GLY A 73 -49.25 -36.30 3.70
C GLY A 73 -50.31 -36.86 4.67
N LEU A 74 -50.82 -35.98 5.56
CA LEU A 74 -52.11 -36.10 6.31
C LEU A 74 -52.17 -37.19 7.43
N CYS A 75 -52.99 -37.11 8.49
CA CYS A 75 -53.91 -36.05 8.97
C CYS A 75 -54.20 -36.17 10.48
N SER A 76 -54.48 -35.06 11.17
CA SER A 76 -55.71 -34.89 11.97
C SER A 76 -55.97 -33.40 12.28
N THR A 77 -57.21 -33.05 12.62
CA THR A 77 -57.72 -31.66 12.77
C THR A 77 -58.67 -31.60 14.00
N ALA A 78 -59.32 -30.52 14.45
CA ALA A 78 -59.66 -29.19 13.91
C ALA A 78 -59.89 -28.20 15.11
N ARG A 79 -60.66 -27.09 15.13
CA ARG A 79 -61.81 -26.48 14.39
C ARG A 79 -61.97 -25.07 15.03
N ARG A 80 -62.34 -23.90 14.46
CA ARG A 80 -62.91 -23.36 13.20
C ARG A 80 -62.20 -21.96 12.96
N LYS A 81 -62.57 -20.95 12.14
CA LYS A 81 -63.65 -20.64 11.14
C LYS A 81 -63.18 -19.47 10.21
N ARG A 82 -63.87 -19.22 9.09
CA ARG A 82 -64.09 -17.90 8.41
C ARG A 82 -65.61 -17.80 8.05
N PRO A 83 -66.18 -16.89 7.20
CA PRO A 83 -66.00 -16.95 5.71
C PRO A 83 -66.31 -15.69 4.81
N TRP A 84 -65.73 -15.63 3.57
CA TRP A 84 -66.33 -15.25 2.24
C TRP A 84 -66.90 -13.82 1.95
N TRP A 85 -67.19 -13.34 0.70
CA TRP A 85 -66.57 -13.41 -0.67
C TRP A 85 -67.42 -12.60 -1.73
N ARG A 86 -66.86 -11.76 -2.65
CA ARG A 86 -67.41 -11.35 -4.01
C ARG A 86 -66.56 -10.27 -4.77
N GLN A 87 -66.85 -10.06 -6.08
CA GLN A 87 -66.26 -9.12 -7.09
C GLN A 87 -67.36 -8.62 -8.09
N PRO A 88 -67.16 -7.75 -9.13
CA PRO A 88 -66.07 -6.82 -9.53
C PRO A 88 -66.56 -5.33 -9.40
N PRO A 89 -66.69 -4.35 -10.39
CA PRO A 89 -66.38 -4.17 -11.84
C PRO A 89 -65.50 -2.89 -12.20
N PRO A 90 -65.22 -2.55 -13.50
CA PRO A 90 -64.31 -1.42 -13.89
C PRO A 90 -64.88 -0.31 -14.84
N PRO A 91 -64.19 0.85 -14.93
CA PRO A 91 -64.03 1.64 -16.17
C PRO A 91 -62.58 2.21 -16.35
N ARG A 92 -62.23 3.10 -17.31
CA ARG A 92 -62.32 3.18 -18.79
C ARG A 92 -61.74 4.58 -19.20
N THR A 93 -60.62 4.59 -19.93
CA THR A 93 -60.06 5.64 -20.86
C THR A 93 -60.54 7.11 -20.86
N GLU A 94 -59.58 8.06 -20.91
CA GLU A 94 -59.63 9.29 -21.75
C GLU A 94 -58.21 9.85 -22.03
N ALA A 95 -57.99 10.76 -23.01
CA ALA A 95 -56.63 11.12 -23.50
C ALA A 95 -56.46 12.47 -24.27
N THR A 96 -55.21 12.96 -24.35
CA THR A 96 -54.66 13.99 -25.30
C THR A 96 -55.18 15.45 -25.18
N PRO A 97 -54.57 16.51 -25.81
CA PRO A 97 -53.51 16.56 -26.84
C PRO A 97 -52.29 17.54 -26.67
N LEU A 98 -51.13 17.14 -27.23
CA LEU A 98 -50.24 17.80 -28.23
C LEU A 98 -50.12 19.35 -28.37
N PRO A 99 -48.94 19.90 -28.80
CA PRO A 99 -48.47 19.79 -30.20
C PRO A 99 -46.95 19.54 -30.46
N ARG A 100 -46.62 19.27 -31.73
CA ARG A 100 -45.27 19.24 -32.36
C ARG A 100 -45.16 20.37 -33.42
N PRO A 101 -43.97 20.65 -33.99
CA PRO A 101 -43.61 20.03 -35.28
C PRO A 101 -42.14 19.53 -35.33
N GLY A 102 -41.66 18.80 -36.35
CA GLY A 102 -42.31 18.25 -37.55
C GLY A 102 -41.29 17.47 -38.41
N ALA A 103 -41.76 16.68 -39.40
CA ALA A 103 -40.90 15.93 -40.33
C ALA A 103 -41.65 15.52 -41.62
N PRO A 104 -40.97 15.51 -42.78
CA PRO A 104 -41.32 14.70 -43.96
C PRO A 104 -40.13 13.85 -44.47
N LEU A 105 -40.22 12.74 -45.22
CA LEU A 105 -41.29 11.81 -45.66
C LEU A 105 -40.56 10.45 -46.01
N LEU A 106 -41.08 9.37 -46.64
CA LEU A 106 -42.24 9.10 -47.49
C LEU A 106 -42.83 7.68 -47.20
N CYS A 107 -43.02 6.82 -48.21
CA CYS A 107 -43.80 5.58 -48.18
C CYS A 107 -42.99 4.27 -48.36
N GLU A 108 -43.28 3.24 -47.57
CA GLU A 108 -44.17 2.08 -47.89
C GLU A 108 -44.48 1.68 -49.36
N PRO A 109 -45.13 0.50 -49.65
CA PRO A 109 -45.30 -0.75 -48.86
C PRO A 109 -45.21 -2.09 -49.67
N ARG A 110 -45.22 -3.28 -49.02
CA ARG A 110 -46.31 -4.32 -49.12
C ARG A 110 -46.04 -5.73 -48.54
N GLU A 111 -47.14 -6.39 -48.17
CA GLU A 111 -47.33 -7.85 -47.95
C GLU A 111 -47.22 -8.65 -49.30
N ARG A 112 -47.35 -10.00 -49.42
CA ARG A 112 -48.18 -10.98 -48.67
C ARG A 112 -47.84 -12.46 -48.97
N LYS A 113 -48.32 -13.33 -48.08
CA LYS A 113 -48.45 -14.82 -48.07
C LYS A 113 -48.71 -15.53 -49.43
N GLY A 114 -48.26 -16.79 -49.59
CA GLY A 114 -48.75 -17.74 -50.63
C GLY A 114 -48.32 -19.21 -50.43
N GLN A 115 -49.28 -20.15 -50.30
CA GLN A 115 -49.10 -21.58 -49.91
C GLN A 115 -48.91 -22.57 -51.09
N GLY A 116 -48.40 -23.79 -50.82
CA GLY A 116 -48.58 -25.01 -51.64
C GLY A 116 -47.54 -26.13 -51.39
N ARG A 117 -47.70 -27.01 -50.38
CA ARG A 117 -48.32 -28.37 -50.40
C ARG A 117 -47.62 -29.43 -51.28
N GLY A 118 -47.21 -30.59 -50.74
CA GLY A 118 -46.72 -31.70 -51.61
C GLY A 118 -46.16 -33.06 -51.09
N PHE A 119 -46.52 -33.61 -49.91
CA PHE A 119 -46.44 -35.07 -49.58
C PHE A 119 -45.09 -35.86 -49.50
N GLU A 120 -45.22 -37.09 -48.96
CA GLU A 120 -44.33 -38.29 -48.96
C GLU A 120 -42.99 -38.40 -48.15
N SER A 121 -43.12 -38.92 -46.93
CA SER A 121 -42.46 -40.16 -46.42
C SER A 121 -40.96 -40.23 -46.03
N ALA A 122 -40.67 -41.26 -45.20
CA ALA A 122 -39.38 -41.91 -44.89
C ALA A 122 -38.28 -41.16 -44.07
N SER A 123 -37.96 -41.74 -42.91
CA SER A 123 -36.67 -41.60 -42.20
C SER A 123 -35.69 -42.70 -42.68
N PRO A 124 -34.36 -42.46 -42.63
CA PRO A 124 -33.50 -42.78 -41.47
C PRO A 124 -32.64 -41.54 -41.06
N SER A 125 -31.97 -41.39 -39.90
CA SER A 125 -31.11 -42.24 -39.05
C SER A 125 -29.72 -42.60 -39.64
N ALA A 126 -28.68 -42.60 -38.79
CA ALA A 126 -27.25 -42.68 -39.16
C ALA A 126 -26.81 -44.11 -39.57
N PRO A 127 -25.54 -44.31 -40.05
CA PRO A 127 -24.58 -45.02 -39.16
C PRO A 127 -23.04 -44.91 -39.44
N ARG A 128 -22.25 -45.44 -38.47
CA ARG A 128 -20.98 -46.22 -38.59
C ARG A 128 -19.65 -45.48 -38.99
N LEU A 129 -18.49 -45.60 -38.33
CA LEU A 129 -17.79 -46.63 -37.48
C LEU A 129 -17.47 -47.96 -38.20
N PRO A 130 -16.18 -48.37 -38.30
CA PRO A 130 -15.52 -49.28 -37.32
C PRO A 130 -14.00 -48.97 -37.09
N ALA A 131 -13.19 -49.65 -36.25
CA ALA A 131 -13.38 -50.44 -35.02
C ALA A 131 -12.03 -50.67 -34.26
N LEU A 132 -12.11 -51.24 -33.04
CA LEU A 132 -11.04 -51.78 -32.17
C LEU A 132 -10.51 -53.16 -32.68
N PRO A 133 -9.33 -53.70 -32.26
CA PRO A 133 -8.90 -53.99 -30.87
C PRO A 133 -7.47 -53.51 -30.50
N LEU A 134 -6.96 -53.47 -29.25
CA LEU A 134 -7.24 -54.06 -27.90
C LEU A 134 -6.33 -55.25 -27.51
N ALA A 135 -5.63 -55.09 -26.37
CA ALA A 135 -4.87 -56.07 -25.56
C ALA A 135 -3.48 -56.53 -26.02
N PHE A 136 -2.50 -56.41 -25.10
CA PHE A 136 -1.66 -57.53 -24.65
C PHE A 136 -1.30 -57.37 -23.17
N LYS A 137 -0.88 -58.45 -22.50
CA LYS A 137 -0.66 -58.54 -21.04
C LYS A 137 0.75 -59.10 -20.75
N LEU A 138 1.24 -58.89 -19.52
CA LEU A 138 2.59 -59.26 -19.04
C LEU A 138 3.01 -60.69 -19.36
N GLU A 139 4.30 -60.90 -19.64
CA GLU A 139 5.08 -61.86 -18.84
C GLU A 139 6.59 -61.50 -18.74
N ARG A 140 7.39 -62.36 -18.09
CA ARG A 140 8.76 -62.11 -17.60
C ARG A 140 9.82 -63.01 -18.27
N ARG A 141 11.10 -62.68 -18.00
CA ARG A 141 12.37 -63.40 -18.28
C ARG A 141 13.00 -63.05 -19.65
N GLY A 142 14.33 -63.01 -19.78
CA GLY A 142 15.35 -63.07 -18.72
C GLY A 142 16.78 -63.38 -19.22
N GLY A 143 17.77 -62.67 -18.68
CA GLY A 143 19.21 -62.81 -19.00
C GLY A 143 19.62 -62.30 -20.39
N ALA A 144 20.90 -62.31 -20.78
CA ALA A 144 22.18 -62.14 -20.05
C ALA A 144 23.35 -62.34 -21.06
N CYS A 145 24.47 -61.64 -20.86
CA CYS A 145 25.77 -61.82 -21.54
C CYS A 145 25.85 -61.51 -23.06
N GLY A 146 27.05 -61.13 -23.51
CA GLY A 146 27.41 -60.91 -24.93
C GLY A 146 28.20 -59.63 -25.16
N ALA A 147 29.51 -59.72 -25.43
CA ALA A 147 30.39 -58.57 -25.68
C ALA A 147 31.36 -58.84 -26.84
N SER A 148 31.51 -57.85 -27.73
CA SER A 148 32.61 -57.63 -28.68
C SER A 148 32.29 -56.31 -29.43
N ASP A 149 33.06 -55.24 -29.27
CA ASP A 149 34.29 -54.96 -30.02
C ASP A 149 34.11 -54.84 -31.55
N TYR A 150 34.20 -53.62 -32.08
CA TYR A 150 35.38 -53.19 -32.86
C TYR A 150 35.46 -51.66 -33.00
N ASN A 151 36.52 -51.15 -33.64
CA ASN A 151 37.13 -49.85 -33.32
C ASN A 151 37.22 -48.84 -34.49
N SER A 152 37.42 -47.55 -34.18
CA SER A 152 37.59 -46.38 -35.09
C SER A 152 36.32 -45.98 -35.88
N GLN A 153 36.07 -44.71 -36.25
CA GLN A 153 37.01 -43.63 -36.61
C GLN A 153 36.69 -42.27 -35.95
N HIS A 154 37.72 -41.62 -35.39
CA HIS A 154 37.64 -40.30 -34.76
C HIS A 154 38.50 -39.31 -35.59
N ALA A 155 37.99 -38.75 -36.70
CA ALA A 155 38.84 -37.96 -37.62
C ALA A 155 38.20 -36.83 -38.48
N THR A 156 36.90 -36.49 -38.37
CA THR A 156 36.29 -35.46 -39.25
C THR A 156 35.22 -34.61 -38.56
N LEU A 157 35.63 -33.70 -37.67
CA LEU A 157 34.72 -32.73 -37.03
C LEU A 157 35.34 -31.33 -36.76
N TRP A 158 36.47 -31.00 -37.41
CA TRP A 158 37.26 -29.79 -37.17
C TRP A 158 37.39 -28.86 -38.39
N ALA A 159 36.38 -28.82 -39.26
CA ALA A 159 36.35 -27.96 -40.46
C ALA A 159 35.08 -27.10 -40.62
N ALA A 160 34.01 -27.36 -39.85
CA ALA A 160 32.72 -26.65 -39.97
C ALA A 160 32.54 -25.49 -38.97
N ALA A 161 33.43 -25.34 -37.99
CA ALA A 161 33.29 -24.38 -36.88
C ALA A 161 33.95 -23.00 -37.15
N ALA A 162 34.42 -22.74 -38.36
CA ALA A 162 35.19 -21.52 -38.71
C ALA A 162 34.38 -20.45 -39.49
N TYR A 163 33.10 -20.70 -39.78
CA TYR A 163 32.23 -19.79 -40.55
C TYR A 163 30.90 -19.44 -39.84
N SER A 164 30.86 -19.51 -38.51
CA SER A 164 29.83 -18.82 -37.72
C SER A 164 30.24 -17.36 -37.46
N GLY A 165 30.29 -16.54 -38.51
CA GLY A 165 30.35 -15.10 -38.36
C GLY A 165 29.15 -14.63 -37.54
N ALA A 166 29.36 -13.70 -36.59
CA ALA A 166 28.33 -13.33 -35.63
C ALA A 166 27.06 -12.82 -36.32
N THR A 167 25.99 -13.62 -36.28
CA THR A 167 24.67 -13.23 -36.77
C THR A 167 24.11 -12.15 -35.85
N VAL A 168 24.32 -10.89 -36.26
CA VAL A 168 23.66 -9.71 -35.69
C VAL A 168 22.16 -9.99 -35.73
N SER A 169 21.59 -10.31 -34.57
CA SER A 169 20.16 -10.57 -34.42
C SER A 169 19.45 -9.27 -34.68
N ALA A 170 18.63 -9.22 -35.72
CA ALA A 170 18.01 -7.96 -36.11
C ALA A 170 16.96 -7.52 -35.10
N ILE A 171 16.70 -6.21 -35.08
CA ILE A 171 15.85 -5.59 -34.07
C ILE A 171 14.83 -4.71 -34.76
N CYS A 172 13.56 -4.99 -34.51
CA CYS A 172 12.45 -4.09 -34.83
C CYS A 172 12.13 -3.23 -33.60
N ARG A 173 11.91 -1.93 -33.80
CA ARG A 173 11.44 -0.98 -32.77
C ARG A 173 10.35 -0.09 -33.36
N TYR A 174 9.56 0.49 -32.48
CA TYR A 174 8.64 1.56 -32.85
C TYR A 174 8.51 2.60 -31.72
N SER A 175 8.22 3.83 -32.09
CA SER A 175 7.94 4.93 -31.16
C SER A 175 6.85 5.84 -31.71
N SER A 176 6.44 6.84 -30.93
CA SER A 176 5.58 7.93 -31.36
C SER A 176 6.00 9.19 -30.62
N ASN A 177 5.51 10.36 -31.06
CA ASN A 177 5.82 11.63 -30.40
C ASN A 177 5.10 11.77 -29.05
N SER A 178 4.05 10.98 -28.80
CA SER A 178 3.41 10.88 -27.48
C SER A 178 4.18 9.91 -26.56
N PRO A 179 4.68 10.34 -25.39
CA PRO A 179 5.21 9.42 -24.37
C PRO A 179 4.10 8.55 -23.73
N SER A 180 2.82 8.91 -23.93
CA SER A 180 1.69 8.07 -23.54
C SER A 180 1.33 7.12 -24.68
N TYR A 181 1.83 5.89 -24.62
CA TYR A 181 1.47 4.81 -25.55
C TYR A 181 0.00 4.35 -25.48
N ARG A 182 -0.83 4.97 -24.61
CA ARG A 182 -2.30 4.91 -24.70
C ARG A 182 -2.85 5.68 -25.91
N ILE A 183 -2.01 6.46 -26.59
CA ILE A 183 -2.34 7.30 -27.74
C ILE A 183 -1.61 6.79 -28.99
N PHE A 184 -1.56 5.47 -29.19
CA PHE A 184 -1.52 4.93 -30.55
C PHE A 184 -2.94 5.06 -31.11
N SER A 185 -3.15 6.06 -31.97
CA SER A 185 -4.47 6.47 -32.45
C SER A 185 -4.45 6.72 -33.96
N THR A 186 -5.62 6.89 -34.56
CA THR A 186 -5.73 7.24 -35.99
C THR A 186 -5.16 8.63 -36.35
N ARG A 187 -4.78 9.44 -35.36
CA ARG A 187 -4.09 10.73 -35.55
C ARG A 187 -2.57 10.63 -35.37
N SER A 188 -2.06 9.58 -34.73
CA SER A 188 -0.68 9.53 -34.23
C SER A 188 0.31 9.12 -35.30
N THR A 189 1.47 9.78 -35.36
CA THR A 189 2.60 9.33 -36.16
C THR A 189 3.34 8.24 -35.42
N ILE A 190 3.43 7.05 -36.03
CA ILE A 190 4.19 5.91 -35.52
C ILE A 190 5.49 5.85 -36.30
N LYS A 191 6.62 5.97 -35.62
CA LYS A 191 7.96 5.82 -36.20
C LYS A 191 8.37 4.36 -36.09
N LEU A 192 8.74 3.74 -37.22
CA LEU A 192 9.27 2.38 -37.30
C LEU A 192 10.78 2.43 -37.51
N GLU A 193 11.50 1.54 -36.83
CA GLU A 193 12.95 1.36 -36.98
C GLU A 193 13.28 -0.14 -37.07
N TYR A 194 14.15 -0.49 -38.02
CA TYR A 194 14.79 -1.79 -38.13
C TYR A 194 16.32 -1.64 -38.09
N GLU A 195 16.97 -2.43 -37.25
CA GLU A 195 18.42 -2.51 -37.09
C GLU A 195 18.89 -3.90 -37.55
N GLY A 196 19.47 -3.96 -38.75
CA GLY A 196 19.95 -5.20 -39.37
C GLY A 196 20.32 -5.00 -40.84
N THR A 197 21.16 -5.88 -41.39
CA THR A 197 21.70 -5.75 -42.76
C THR A 197 20.86 -6.44 -43.85
N LEU A 198 19.83 -7.19 -43.48
CA LEU A 198 19.05 -8.03 -44.40
C LEU A 198 17.69 -7.44 -44.81
N PHE A 199 17.38 -6.22 -44.38
CA PHE A 199 16.11 -5.52 -44.63
C PHE A 199 15.79 -5.37 -46.12
N THR A 200 14.52 -5.54 -46.50
CA THR A 200 14.02 -5.19 -47.85
C THR A 200 12.90 -4.16 -47.81
N GLU A 201 11.79 -4.45 -47.13
CA GLU A 201 10.65 -3.53 -47.00
C GLU A 201 9.74 -3.81 -45.80
N TRP A 202 8.86 -2.87 -45.46
CA TRP A 202 7.82 -3.05 -44.44
C TRP A 202 6.53 -3.63 -45.01
N SER A 203 6.15 -4.82 -44.53
CA SER A 203 4.80 -5.37 -44.67
C SER A 203 3.86 -4.70 -43.67
N VAL A 204 2.81 -4.04 -44.19
CA VAL A 204 1.84 -3.22 -43.46
C VAL A 204 0.48 -3.30 -44.18
N PRO A 205 -0.67 -3.31 -43.47
CA PRO A 205 -2.00 -3.43 -44.08
C PRO A 205 -2.40 -2.19 -44.87
N GLU A 206 -3.22 -2.34 -45.92
CA GLU A 206 -3.64 -1.26 -46.84
C GLU A 206 -4.30 -0.04 -46.15
N ILE A 207 -4.96 -0.28 -45.02
CA ILE A 207 -5.60 0.74 -44.16
C ILE A 207 -4.60 1.64 -43.41
N CYS A 208 -3.30 1.33 -43.47
CA CYS A 208 -2.23 2.15 -42.90
C CYS A 208 -1.23 2.61 -43.98
N PHE A 209 -1.00 3.92 -44.03
CA PHE A 209 -0.03 4.56 -44.91
C PHE A 209 1.38 4.49 -44.33
N VAL A 210 2.36 4.13 -45.17
CA VAL A 210 3.80 4.12 -44.83
C VAL A 210 4.51 5.11 -45.75
N LEU A 211 5.32 6.02 -45.18
CA LEU A 211 5.96 7.09 -45.95
C LEU A 211 7.02 6.55 -46.93
N ASN A 212 7.86 5.60 -46.50
CA ASN A 212 8.72 4.84 -47.41
C ASN A 212 8.89 3.39 -46.95
N LYS A 213 8.24 2.45 -47.65
CA LYS A 213 8.29 1.02 -47.33
C LYS A 213 9.70 0.42 -47.39
N SER A 214 10.58 0.88 -48.29
CA SER A 214 11.93 0.33 -48.45
C SER A 214 12.99 0.98 -47.53
N SER A 215 12.59 1.92 -46.66
CA SER A 215 13.49 2.48 -45.66
C SER A 215 13.43 1.69 -44.35
N PRO A 216 14.57 1.26 -43.77
CA PRO A 216 14.59 0.65 -42.44
C PRO A 216 14.18 1.63 -41.33
N LYS A 217 14.11 2.94 -41.61
CA LYS A 217 13.46 3.94 -40.74
C LYS A 217 12.38 4.69 -41.52
N THR A 218 11.12 4.56 -41.12
CA THR A 218 9.97 5.17 -41.80
C THR A 218 8.88 5.58 -40.81
N GLU A 219 7.98 6.44 -41.25
CA GLU A 219 6.76 6.76 -40.54
C GLU A 219 5.56 5.95 -41.07
N LEU A 220 4.64 5.65 -40.17
CA LEU A 220 3.42 4.86 -40.32
C LEU A 220 2.24 5.66 -39.73
N ARG A 221 1.11 5.72 -40.45
CA ARG A 221 -0.15 6.31 -39.97
C ARG A 221 -1.33 5.43 -40.37
N CYS A 222 -2.16 5.02 -39.40
CA CYS A 222 -3.30 4.14 -39.64
C CYS A 222 -4.63 4.91 -39.67
N SER A 223 -5.41 4.74 -40.74
CA SER A 223 -6.65 5.51 -40.95
C SER A 223 -7.83 5.04 -40.09
N SER A 224 -7.83 3.78 -39.65
CA SER A 224 -8.89 3.15 -38.87
C SER A 224 -8.40 2.59 -37.53
N PRO A 225 -9.25 2.59 -36.49
CA PRO A 225 -8.95 1.91 -35.24
C PRO A 225 -9.01 0.40 -35.44
N GLY A 226 -8.18 -0.35 -34.73
CA GLY A 226 -8.08 -1.81 -34.85
C GLY A 226 -6.76 -2.39 -34.36
N VAL A 227 -6.52 -3.64 -34.74
CA VAL A 227 -5.25 -4.34 -34.52
C VAL A 227 -4.60 -4.57 -35.87
N HIS A 228 -3.44 -3.95 -36.08
CA HIS A 228 -2.75 -3.89 -37.38
C HIS A 228 -1.43 -4.65 -37.29
N ALA A 229 -1.30 -5.73 -38.05
CA ALA A 229 -0.09 -6.54 -38.11
C ALA A 229 0.99 -5.83 -38.94
N ILE A 230 2.19 -5.66 -38.36
CA ILE A 230 3.36 -5.11 -39.04
C ILE A 230 4.52 -6.10 -38.99
N LYS A 231 5.33 -6.14 -40.05
CA LYS A 231 6.47 -7.05 -40.16
C LYS A 231 7.55 -6.48 -41.10
N PRO A 232 8.84 -6.45 -40.70
CA PRO A 232 9.93 -6.21 -41.64
C PRO A 232 10.10 -7.46 -42.52
N ILE A 233 10.12 -7.28 -43.84
CA ILE A 233 10.54 -8.31 -44.79
C ILE A 233 12.07 -8.26 -44.89
N VAL A 234 12.69 -9.44 -44.92
CA VAL A 234 14.14 -9.61 -44.92
C VAL A 234 14.58 -10.69 -45.92
N THR A 235 15.85 -10.64 -46.32
CA THR A 235 16.50 -11.65 -47.18
C THR A 235 16.99 -12.91 -46.43
N GLY A 236 16.61 -13.07 -45.16
CA GLY A 236 17.11 -14.11 -44.26
C GLY A 236 16.01 -14.95 -43.60
N PRO A 237 16.21 -15.45 -42.36
CA PRO A 237 15.16 -16.13 -41.62
C PRO A 237 13.98 -15.19 -41.32
N ASP A 238 12.79 -15.76 -41.20
CA ASP A 238 11.54 -14.98 -41.15
C ASP A 238 11.36 -14.25 -39.80
N GLU A 239 11.17 -12.93 -39.86
CA GLU A 239 11.12 -12.05 -38.67
C GLU A 239 9.77 -12.06 -37.94
N GLU A 240 9.80 -11.80 -36.63
CA GLU A 240 8.61 -11.85 -35.78
C GLU A 240 7.66 -10.64 -36.01
N GLU A 241 6.53 -10.92 -36.68
CA GLU A 241 5.39 -10.00 -36.82
C GLU A 241 4.87 -9.48 -35.46
N ARG A 242 4.59 -8.17 -35.40
CA ARG A 242 4.00 -7.48 -34.25
C ARG A 242 2.60 -6.96 -34.57
N ASN A 243 1.70 -7.02 -33.58
CA ASN A 243 0.33 -6.51 -33.70
C ASN A 243 0.21 -5.17 -32.98
N LEU A 244 0.15 -4.06 -33.74
CA LEU A 244 -0.05 -2.72 -33.18
C LEU A 244 -1.54 -2.47 -32.91
N PHE A 245 -1.84 -1.89 -31.74
CA PHE A 245 -3.20 -1.55 -31.33
C PHE A 245 -3.41 -0.05 -31.53
N VAL A 246 -4.34 0.32 -32.42
CA VAL A 246 -4.65 1.71 -32.77
C VAL A 246 -6.09 2.03 -32.37
N ASP A 247 -6.28 3.11 -31.62
CA ASP A 247 -7.55 3.50 -30.99
C ASP A 247 -8.18 4.75 -31.64
N SER A 248 -9.50 4.91 -31.51
CA SER A 248 -10.23 6.12 -31.91
C SER A 248 -10.26 7.12 -30.76
N SER A 249 -9.07 7.60 -30.36
CA SER A 249 -8.92 8.52 -29.23
C SER A 249 -9.35 9.95 -29.56
N HIS A 250 -10.17 10.56 -28.69
CA HIS A 250 -10.44 12.00 -28.66
C HIS A 250 -9.41 12.79 -27.85
N THR A 251 -8.35 12.13 -27.35
CA THR A 251 -7.28 12.78 -26.57
C THR A 251 -6.11 13.06 -27.49
N CYS A 252 -5.91 14.33 -27.83
CA CYS A 252 -4.87 14.77 -28.77
C CYS A 252 -3.75 15.56 -28.07
N PHE A 253 -4.10 16.29 -27.01
CA PHE A 253 -3.19 17.22 -26.34
C PHE A 253 -2.71 16.67 -25.00
N LEU A 254 -1.51 17.05 -24.59
CA LEU A 254 -0.89 16.62 -23.33
C LEU A 254 -0.51 17.82 -22.46
N TRP A 255 -0.50 17.61 -21.14
CA TRP A 255 0.14 18.53 -20.21
C TRP A 255 1.66 18.39 -20.32
N TYR A 256 2.35 19.48 -20.60
CA TYR A 256 3.76 19.62 -20.26
C TYR A 256 3.87 20.19 -18.85
N TYR A 257 4.84 19.73 -18.07
CA TYR A 257 5.11 20.27 -16.74
C TYR A 257 6.61 20.36 -16.46
N ARG A 258 6.98 21.37 -15.67
CA ARG A 258 8.35 21.58 -15.19
C ARG A 258 8.32 22.01 -13.73
N VAL A 259 9.23 21.48 -12.93
CA VAL A 259 9.26 21.69 -11.48
C VAL A 259 10.48 22.50 -11.07
N ARG A 260 10.30 23.51 -10.21
CA ARG A 260 11.38 24.27 -9.57
C ARG A 260 11.28 24.11 -8.06
N HIS A 261 12.39 23.72 -7.43
CA HIS A 261 12.45 23.34 -6.01
C HIS A 261 13.01 24.49 -5.14
N PHE A 262 12.24 24.91 -4.14
CA PHE A 262 12.63 25.95 -3.18
C PHE A 262 12.87 25.32 -1.80
N PHE A 263 14.12 24.95 -1.53
CA PHE A 263 14.49 24.25 -0.30
C PHE A 263 14.32 25.11 0.97
N ASN A 264 14.45 26.43 0.86
CA ASN A 264 14.40 27.37 2.00
C ASN A 264 13.03 27.39 2.73
N ASN A 265 11.94 27.14 1.99
CA ASN A 265 10.57 27.12 2.49
C ASN A 265 9.84 25.79 2.20
N LEU A 266 10.57 24.79 1.68
CA LEU A 266 10.07 23.47 1.30
C LEU A 266 8.87 23.51 0.34
N THR A 267 8.89 24.39 -0.67
CA THR A 267 7.86 24.43 -1.73
C THR A 267 8.41 24.05 -3.11
N GLN A 268 7.51 23.61 -3.97
CA GLN A 268 7.74 23.35 -5.38
C GLN A 268 6.82 24.28 -6.18
N VAL A 269 7.38 25.03 -7.13
CA VAL A 269 6.61 25.73 -8.16
C VAL A 269 6.58 24.83 -9.39
N ILE A 270 5.39 24.55 -9.87
CA ILE A 270 5.17 23.70 -11.04
C ILE A 270 4.62 24.60 -12.14
N SER A 271 5.45 24.82 -13.16
CA SER A 271 5.06 25.49 -14.40
C SER A 271 4.39 24.45 -15.29
N VAL A 272 3.19 24.74 -15.80
CA VAL A 272 2.37 23.83 -16.61
C VAL A 272 1.93 24.54 -17.89
N TRP A 273 1.92 23.82 -19.01
CA TRP A 273 1.30 24.26 -20.27
C TRP A 273 0.72 23.07 -21.05
N VAL A 274 0.00 23.36 -22.13
CA VAL A 274 -0.57 22.37 -23.05
C VAL A 274 0.28 22.34 -24.33
N TYR A 275 0.60 21.14 -24.81
CA TYR A 275 1.25 20.93 -26.10
C TYR A 275 0.54 19.88 -26.95
N ASP A 276 0.79 19.91 -28.25
CA ASP A 276 0.35 18.93 -29.24
C ASP A 276 1.54 18.07 -29.66
N PRO A 277 1.60 16.77 -29.32
CA PRO A 277 2.73 15.90 -29.67
C PRO A 277 3.03 15.79 -31.17
N GLU A 278 2.05 16.03 -32.06
CA GLU A 278 2.27 15.97 -33.51
C GLU A 278 2.81 17.29 -34.09
N ASN A 279 2.75 18.40 -33.32
CA ASN A 279 3.19 19.75 -33.72
C ASN A 279 4.13 20.42 -32.69
N ALA A 280 4.73 19.62 -31.80
CA ALA A 280 5.61 20.06 -30.73
C ALA A 280 7.02 20.43 -31.21
N ASP A 281 7.71 21.27 -30.44
CA ASP A 281 9.14 21.48 -30.62
C ASP A 281 9.97 20.25 -30.15
N PRO A 282 11.11 19.92 -30.77
CA PRO A 282 11.99 18.84 -30.29
C PRO A 282 12.34 18.90 -28.80
N ASP A 283 12.52 20.08 -28.20
CA ASP A 283 12.77 20.20 -26.76
C ASP A 283 11.54 19.87 -25.90
N GLU A 284 10.32 20.09 -26.42
CA GLU A 284 9.08 19.68 -25.75
C GLU A 284 8.88 18.15 -25.84
N LEU A 285 9.28 17.53 -26.96
CA LEU A 285 9.25 16.08 -27.14
C LEU A 285 10.30 15.34 -26.29
N LEU A 286 11.51 15.91 -26.18
CA LEU A 286 12.58 15.37 -25.31
C LEU A 286 12.33 15.64 -23.82
N GLY A 287 11.40 16.54 -23.48
CA GLY A 287 11.15 16.93 -22.10
C GLY A 287 12.27 17.80 -21.49
N SER A 288 13.03 18.50 -22.35
CA SER A 288 14.09 19.46 -22.01
C SER A 288 13.60 20.91 -22.01
N ALA A 289 12.46 21.23 -22.64
CA ALA A 289 11.96 22.59 -22.81
C ALA A 289 11.88 23.41 -21.50
N GLU A 290 12.54 24.56 -21.53
CA GLU A 290 12.65 25.52 -20.42
C GLU A 290 11.40 26.43 -20.30
N GLU A 291 10.84 26.83 -21.44
CA GLU A 291 9.62 27.61 -21.68
C GLU A 291 8.82 26.96 -22.85
N PRO A 292 7.50 27.18 -22.98
CA PRO A 292 6.70 26.62 -24.08
C PRO A 292 7.10 27.12 -25.47
N SER A 293 6.93 26.27 -26.50
CA SER A 293 7.08 26.67 -27.91
C SER A 293 6.00 27.66 -28.36
N ILE A 294 6.20 28.33 -29.51
CA ILE A 294 5.20 29.27 -30.05
C ILE A 294 3.84 28.58 -30.27
N ASN A 295 3.85 27.33 -30.75
CA ASN A 295 2.64 26.52 -30.92
C ASN A 295 1.95 26.26 -29.57
N SER A 296 2.71 25.81 -28.57
CA SER A 296 2.22 25.55 -27.21
C SER A 296 1.71 26.81 -26.50
N ILE A 297 2.33 27.98 -26.74
CA ILE A 297 1.85 29.28 -26.22
C ILE A 297 0.46 29.60 -26.78
N VAL A 298 0.27 29.46 -28.10
CA VAL A 298 -1.02 29.74 -28.76
C VAL A 298 -2.08 28.75 -28.30
N LEU A 299 -1.78 27.45 -28.33
CA LEU A 299 -2.69 26.37 -27.90
C LEU A 299 -3.11 26.54 -26.44
N SER A 300 -2.16 26.73 -25.52
CA SER A 300 -2.44 26.95 -24.09
C SER A 300 -3.28 28.20 -23.87
N THR A 301 -3.03 29.27 -24.63
CA THR A 301 -3.79 30.52 -24.51
C THR A 301 -5.23 30.37 -25.03
N GLN A 302 -5.43 29.68 -26.15
CA GLN A 302 -6.77 29.38 -26.67
C GLN A 302 -7.55 28.49 -25.70
N MET A 303 -6.94 27.41 -25.20
CA MET A 303 -7.51 26.57 -24.15
C MET A 303 -7.89 27.38 -22.90
N ALA A 304 -7.03 28.28 -22.43
CA ALA A 304 -7.31 29.16 -21.30
C ALA A 304 -8.54 30.06 -21.55
N THR A 305 -8.68 30.62 -22.75
CA THR A 305 -9.86 31.43 -23.11
C THR A 305 -11.16 30.62 -23.22
N LEU A 306 -11.06 29.33 -23.54
CA LEU A 306 -12.19 28.38 -23.51
C LEU A 306 -12.49 27.85 -22.09
N GLY A 307 -11.85 28.39 -21.06
CA GLY A 307 -12.09 28.05 -19.65
C GLY A 307 -11.23 26.91 -19.11
N GLN A 308 -10.21 26.46 -19.83
CA GLN A 308 -9.29 25.43 -19.34
C GLN A 308 -8.41 25.98 -18.20
N LYS A 309 -8.27 25.20 -17.12
CA LYS A 309 -7.40 25.51 -15.98
C LYS A 309 -6.81 24.21 -15.40
N PRO A 310 -5.47 24.05 -15.36
CA PRO A 310 -4.86 22.91 -14.70
C PRO A 310 -5.06 22.99 -13.18
N VAL A 311 -5.36 21.83 -12.59
CA VAL A 311 -5.47 21.61 -11.13
C VAL A 311 -4.61 20.40 -10.78
N ILE A 312 -3.77 20.52 -9.76
CA ILE A 312 -2.91 19.42 -9.31
C ILE A 312 -3.56 18.73 -8.12
N HIS A 313 -4.11 17.55 -8.37
CA HIS A 313 -4.74 16.71 -7.36
C HIS A 313 -3.71 15.77 -6.72
N THR A 314 -3.77 15.64 -5.40
CA THR A 314 -2.97 14.63 -4.68
C THR A 314 -3.82 13.42 -4.33
N ILE A 315 -3.29 12.22 -4.54
CA ILE A 315 -4.10 11.01 -4.54
C ILE A 315 -4.43 10.56 -3.12
N LEU A 316 -3.48 10.65 -2.17
CA LEU A 316 -3.64 10.14 -0.80
C LEU A 316 -4.32 11.14 0.14
N LYS A 317 -3.98 12.43 0.07
CA LYS A 317 -4.60 13.48 0.92
C LYS A 317 -5.84 14.10 0.28
N ARG A 318 -6.13 13.80 -1.00
CA ARG A 318 -7.23 14.39 -1.80
C ARG A 318 -7.21 15.92 -1.80
N LYS A 319 -6.02 16.54 -1.71
CA LYS A 319 -5.87 18.00 -1.79
C LYS A 319 -5.77 18.43 -3.25
N ALA A 320 -6.35 19.58 -3.58
CA ALA A 320 -6.27 20.17 -4.91
C ALA A 320 -5.48 21.48 -4.82
N TYR A 321 -4.45 21.63 -5.65
CA TYR A 321 -3.63 22.84 -5.76
C TYR A 321 -3.96 23.56 -7.07
N LEU A 322 -4.26 24.85 -6.97
CA LEU A 322 -4.77 25.68 -8.04
C LEU A 322 -3.72 26.72 -8.45
N SER A 323 -3.70 27.10 -9.74
CA SER A 323 -3.00 28.32 -10.17
C SER A 323 -3.70 29.53 -9.55
N ASN A 324 -3.02 30.20 -8.61
CA ASN A 324 -3.45 31.46 -8.02
C ASN A 324 -3.00 32.67 -8.85
N GLU A 325 -1.95 32.51 -9.65
CA GLU A 325 -1.50 33.53 -10.60
C GLU A 325 -2.31 33.48 -11.91
N LYS A 326 -2.41 34.63 -12.57
CA LYS A 326 -2.82 34.71 -13.98
C LYS A 326 -1.74 34.05 -14.85
N MET A 327 -2.16 33.36 -15.89
CA MET A 327 -1.29 32.75 -16.90
C MET A 327 -0.39 33.82 -17.55
N LYS A 328 0.90 33.48 -17.77
CA LYS A 328 1.92 34.34 -18.38
C LYS A 328 2.61 33.55 -19.50
N LYS A 329 2.76 34.12 -20.71
CA LYS A 329 3.30 33.41 -21.89
C LYS A 329 2.71 31.99 -22.10
N GLY A 330 1.38 31.82 -22.00
CA GLY A 330 0.76 30.49 -22.11
C GLY A 330 1.01 29.52 -20.94
N THR A 331 1.78 29.91 -19.90
CA THR A 331 2.16 29.03 -18.77
C THR A 331 1.37 29.36 -17.50
N TRP A 332 0.81 28.32 -16.86
CA TRP A 332 0.25 28.38 -15.50
C TRP A 332 1.32 28.05 -14.45
N HIS A 333 1.18 28.61 -13.24
CA HIS A 333 2.14 28.42 -12.14
C HIS A 333 1.41 27.99 -10.87
N ILE A 334 1.71 26.78 -10.39
CA ILE A 334 1.02 26.13 -9.27
C ILE A 334 2.03 25.86 -8.15
N MET A 335 1.74 26.35 -6.94
CA MET A 335 2.56 26.11 -5.74
C MET A 335 2.07 24.88 -4.98
N VAL A 336 2.99 23.96 -4.70
CA VAL A 336 2.72 22.70 -3.97
C VAL A 336 3.81 22.50 -2.91
N PRO A 337 3.49 22.09 -1.67
CA PRO A 337 4.51 21.80 -0.66
C PRO A 337 5.32 20.55 -1.02
N MET A 338 6.63 20.54 -0.69
CA MET A 338 7.44 19.32 -0.71
C MET A 338 6.94 18.36 0.37
N THR A 339 6.44 17.19 -0.02
CA THR A 339 5.98 16.15 0.92
C THR A 339 6.65 14.81 0.61
N ARG A 340 6.98 14.06 1.66
CA ARG A 340 7.50 12.68 1.52
C ARG A 340 6.37 11.65 1.39
N ASP A 341 5.21 11.93 1.99
CA ASP A 341 3.96 11.26 1.69
C ASP A 341 3.25 11.95 0.51
N ASP A 342 2.36 11.22 -0.16
CA ASP A 342 1.53 11.76 -1.26
C ASP A 342 2.35 12.27 -2.46
N ALA A 343 3.42 11.55 -2.80
CA ALA A 343 4.33 11.89 -3.90
C ALA A 343 3.64 11.84 -5.28
N LEU A 344 2.82 10.82 -5.53
CA LEU A 344 2.06 10.64 -6.76
C LEU A 344 0.85 11.60 -6.80
N LYS A 345 0.81 12.43 -7.83
CA LYS A 345 -0.18 13.49 -8.05
C LYS A 345 -0.64 13.43 -9.51
N GLU A 346 -1.70 14.17 -9.83
CA GLU A 346 -2.33 14.15 -11.14
C GLU A 346 -2.68 15.57 -11.57
N ILE A 347 -2.23 15.97 -12.76
CA ILE A 347 -2.64 17.21 -13.41
C ILE A 347 -3.95 16.91 -14.13
N ARG A 348 -5.02 17.55 -13.68
CA ARG A 348 -6.35 17.48 -14.30
C ARG A 348 -6.75 18.80 -14.91
N GLY A 349 -7.52 18.74 -16.00
CA GLY A 349 -8.19 19.90 -16.58
C GLY A 349 -9.67 19.98 -16.22
N ASN A 350 -10.28 21.12 -16.54
CA ASN A 350 -11.70 21.18 -16.87
C ASN A 350 -11.93 20.39 -18.18
N GLN A 351 -13.12 19.81 -18.35
CA GLN A 351 -13.49 19.17 -19.62
C GLN A 351 -13.85 20.23 -20.66
N VAL A 352 -12.83 20.66 -21.40
CA VAL A 352 -12.89 21.64 -22.49
C VAL A 352 -12.32 20.99 -23.74
N THR A 353 -13.02 21.12 -24.87
CA THR A 353 -12.55 20.66 -26.18
C THR A 353 -12.03 21.81 -27.04
N PHE A 354 -11.09 21.49 -27.93
CA PHE A 354 -10.71 22.33 -29.06
C PHE A 354 -10.55 21.41 -30.27
N GLN A 355 -11.24 21.69 -31.39
CA GLN A 355 -11.24 20.84 -32.58
C GLN A 355 -11.54 19.34 -32.29
N ASP A 356 -12.54 19.11 -31.45
CA ASP A 356 -12.98 17.79 -30.94
C ASP A 356 -11.89 16.97 -30.21
N CYS A 357 -10.82 17.64 -29.78
CA CYS A 357 -9.75 17.10 -28.96
C CYS A 357 -9.84 17.56 -27.51
N PHE A 358 -9.63 16.62 -26.59
CA PHE A 358 -9.38 16.85 -25.17
C PHE A 358 -7.88 16.83 -24.84
N ILE A 359 -7.54 17.33 -23.66
CA ILE A 359 -6.22 17.18 -23.02
C ILE A 359 -6.27 15.96 -22.08
N ALA A 360 -5.22 15.13 -22.07
CA ALA A 360 -5.12 14.00 -21.14
C ALA A 360 -4.96 14.44 -19.68
N ASP A 361 -5.64 13.78 -18.74
CA ASP A 361 -5.20 13.80 -17.33
C ASP A 361 -3.80 13.14 -17.24
N PHE A 362 -2.85 13.78 -16.55
CA PHE A 362 -1.44 13.38 -16.57
C PHE A 362 -0.90 13.11 -15.15
N LEU A 363 -0.35 11.91 -14.94
CA LEU A 363 0.23 11.49 -13.65
C LEU A 363 1.68 11.99 -13.50
N ILE A 364 1.99 12.58 -12.35
CA ILE A 364 3.31 13.10 -12.00
C ILE A 364 3.78 12.56 -10.64
N LEU A 365 4.98 11.98 -10.57
CA LEU A 365 5.60 11.59 -9.30
C LEU A 365 6.47 12.73 -8.75
N LEU A 366 5.84 13.64 -8.00
CA LEU A 366 6.56 14.70 -7.28
C LEU A 366 7.03 14.18 -5.93
N THR A 367 8.18 13.50 -5.95
CA THR A 367 8.91 13.06 -4.76
C THR A 367 9.53 14.25 -3.99
N PHE A 368 10.05 13.97 -2.79
CA PHE A 368 10.97 14.88 -2.13
C PHE A 368 12.35 14.74 -2.81
N PRO A 369 12.87 15.79 -3.47
CA PRO A 369 14.11 15.69 -4.23
C PRO A 369 15.30 15.46 -3.28
N LEU A 370 16.07 14.40 -3.54
CA LEU A 370 17.40 14.25 -2.96
C LEU A 370 18.38 15.11 -3.76
N LEU A 371 19.31 15.74 -3.05
CA LEU A 371 20.44 16.42 -3.69
C LEU A 371 21.44 15.36 -4.17
N THR A 372 21.97 15.53 -5.38
CA THR A 372 23.06 14.71 -5.92
C THR A 372 24.40 15.14 -5.30
N ILE A 373 25.27 14.17 -5.02
CA ILE A 373 26.61 14.43 -4.45
C ILE A 373 27.51 14.99 -5.58
N PRO A 374 28.05 16.23 -5.49
CA PRO A 374 28.80 16.82 -6.59
C PRO A 374 30.08 16.05 -6.93
N GLU A 375 30.47 16.06 -8.20
CA GLU A 375 31.74 15.50 -8.67
C GLU A 375 32.90 16.36 -8.12
N ILE A 376 33.81 15.76 -7.34
CA ILE A 376 34.92 16.45 -6.69
C ILE A 376 36.20 16.28 -7.53
N PRO A 377 36.85 17.36 -7.99
CA PRO A 377 38.10 17.29 -8.75
C PRO A 377 39.18 16.42 -8.07
N GLY A 378 39.89 15.62 -8.85
CA GLY A 378 40.94 14.71 -8.34
C GLY A 378 40.42 13.44 -7.64
N SER A 379 39.10 13.25 -7.51
CA SER A 379 38.53 11.99 -7.00
C SER A 379 38.56 10.88 -8.05
N LEU A 380 38.77 9.64 -7.60
CA LEU A 380 38.92 8.45 -8.44
C LEU A 380 37.59 7.74 -8.69
N PRO A 381 37.40 7.09 -9.85
CA PRO A 381 36.18 6.34 -10.16
C PRO A 381 35.98 5.16 -9.20
N ILE A 382 34.73 4.74 -9.05
CA ILE A 382 34.32 3.52 -8.34
C ILE A 382 33.35 2.74 -9.24
N SER A 383 33.52 1.43 -9.34
CA SER A 383 32.85 0.61 -10.35
C SER A 383 32.66 -0.86 -9.91
N SER A 384 31.81 -1.59 -10.62
CA SER A 384 31.79 -3.05 -10.56
C SER A 384 32.99 -3.67 -11.31
N PRO A 385 33.25 -4.98 -11.17
CA PRO A 385 34.32 -5.66 -11.90
C PRO A 385 34.19 -5.56 -13.42
N ARG A 386 35.33 -5.50 -14.12
CA ARG A 386 35.36 -5.43 -15.60
C ARG A 386 34.60 -6.60 -16.22
N GLY A 387 33.72 -6.30 -17.16
CA GLY A 387 32.82 -7.26 -17.79
C GLY A 387 31.49 -7.48 -17.06
N SER A 388 31.31 -7.00 -15.83
CA SER A 388 30.04 -7.12 -15.12
C SER A 388 28.90 -6.40 -15.84
N GLN A 389 27.68 -6.88 -15.57
CA GLN A 389 26.43 -6.24 -15.95
C GLN A 389 26.13 -5.01 -15.09
N LEU A 390 25.11 -4.25 -15.47
CA LEU A 390 24.66 -3.05 -14.75
C LEU A 390 23.97 -3.42 -13.43
N MET A 391 24.33 -2.70 -12.37
CA MET A 391 23.75 -2.83 -11.03
C MET A 391 23.10 -1.51 -10.62
N VAL A 392 21.98 -1.57 -9.89
CA VAL A 392 21.16 -0.38 -9.64
C VAL A 392 20.55 -0.37 -8.24
N SER A 393 20.30 0.82 -7.70
CA SER A 393 19.61 0.99 -6.42
C SER A 393 18.89 2.33 -6.32
N TRP A 394 17.76 2.35 -5.60
CA TRP A 394 16.93 3.52 -5.34
C TRP A 394 16.26 3.41 -3.95
N ASP A 395 15.89 4.54 -3.35
CA ASP A 395 14.98 4.56 -2.19
C ASP A 395 13.55 4.31 -2.70
N ALA A 396 12.83 3.33 -2.14
CA ALA A 396 11.49 2.98 -2.62
C ALA A 396 10.47 4.15 -2.59
N CYS A 397 10.68 5.14 -1.73
CA CYS A 397 9.89 6.37 -1.67
C CYS A 397 10.41 7.52 -2.54
N VAL A 398 11.57 7.36 -3.19
CA VAL A 398 12.20 8.36 -4.05
C VAL A 398 12.68 7.71 -5.36
N VAL A 399 11.76 7.07 -6.10
CA VAL A 399 12.04 6.33 -7.34
C VAL A 399 12.78 7.15 -8.43
N ALA A 400 12.67 8.49 -8.39
CA ALA A 400 13.42 9.38 -9.28
C ALA A 400 14.93 9.48 -8.95
N SER A 401 15.33 9.12 -7.71
CA SER A 401 16.70 9.17 -7.23
C SER A 401 17.33 7.79 -7.26
N VAL A 402 18.16 7.56 -8.28
CA VAL A 402 18.73 6.25 -8.64
C VAL A 402 20.24 6.34 -8.70
N VAL A 403 20.92 5.29 -8.25
CA VAL A 403 22.37 5.07 -8.43
C VAL A 403 22.56 3.87 -9.35
N LEU A 404 23.38 4.05 -10.37
CA LEU A 404 23.81 3.02 -11.33
C LEU A 404 25.29 2.75 -11.12
N VAL A 405 25.66 1.51 -10.82
CA VAL A 405 27.05 1.04 -10.84
C VAL A 405 27.26 0.26 -12.14
N ALA A 406 28.19 0.74 -12.96
CA ALA A 406 28.70 0.06 -14.14
C ALA A 406 30.19 -0.28 -13.93
N ASP A 407 30.82 -1.02 -14.85
CA ASP A 407 32.20 -1.50 -14.67
C ASP A 407 33.28 -0.45 -14.96
N MET A 408 32.91 0.69 -15.56
CA MET A 408 33.79 1.83 -15.82
C MET A 408 33.66 2.97 -14.79
N GLU A 409 32.46 3.20 -14.23
CA GLU A 409 32.13 4.36 -13.40
C GLU A 409 30.79 4.14 -12.66
N THR A 410 30.56 4.87 -11.57
CA THR A 410 29.26 4.93 -10.88
C THR A 410 28.56 6.26 -11.13
N PHE A 411 27.27 6.22 -11.45
CA PHE A 411 26.44 7.37 -11.81
C PHE A 411 25.26 7.52 -10.82
N GLN A 412 24.76 8.74 -10.66
CA GLN A 412 23.54 9.05 -9.91
C GLN A 412 22.67 10.08 -10.64
N THR A 413 21.38 10.03 -10.37
CA THR A 413 20.36 10.97 -10.84
C THR A 413 19.40 11.32 -9.69
N ASN A 414 18.63 12.40 -9.84
CA ASN A 414 17.43 12.67 -9.04
C ASN A 414 16.17 12.93 -9.90
N ASP A 415 16.23 12.66 -11.20
CA ASP A 415 15.18 12.92 -12.20
C ASP A 415 14.92 11.74 -13.18
N SER A 416 15.24 10.50 -12.75
CA SER A 416 15.18 9.29 -13.59
C SER A 416 16.09 9.35 -14.84
N PHE A 417 17.36 9.73 -14.63
CA PHE A 417 18.45 9.74 -15.62
C PHE A 417 18.28 10.70 -16.81
N ARG A 418 17.36 11.67 -16.73
CA ARG A 418 17.33 12.82 -17.65
C ARG A 418 18.58 13.68 -17.49
N THR A 419 19.03 13.85 -16.24
CA THR A 419 20.36 14.35 -15.89
C THR A 419 21.05 13.41 -14.92
N TRP A 420 22.38 13.41 -14.95
CA TRP A 420 23.20 12.55 -14.09
C TRP A 420 24.53 13.18 -13.73
N THR A 421 25.15 12.66 -12.67
CA THR A 421 26.47 13.05 -12.17
C THR A 421 27.25 11.81 -11.75
N ARG A 422 28.58 11.90 -11.71
CA ARG A 422 29.44 10.75 -11.34
C ARG A 422 29.72 10.72 -9.85
N ILE A 423 29.67 9.54 -9.27
CA ILE A 423 30.08 9.29 -7.88
C ILE A 423 31.53 8.83 -7.90
N ARG A 424 32.40 9.56 -7.19
CA ARG A 424 33.82 9.25 -7.06
C ARG A 424 34.29 9.31 -5.62
N VAL A 425 35.40 8.64 -5.34
CA VAL A 425 35.99 8.50 -3.99
C VAL A 425 37.33 9.26 -3.90
N PRO A 426 37.69 9.82 -2.73
CA PRO A 426 38.96 10.55 -2.60
C PRO A 426 40.17 9.62 -2.83
N PRO A 427 41.25 10.09 -3.48
CA PRO A 427 42.44 9.27 -3.70
C PRO A 427 43.05 8.78 -2.38
N GLY A 428 43.57 7.56 -2.37
CA GLY A 428 44.10 6.91 -1.17
C GLY A 428 43.06 6.31 -0.22
N SER A 429 41.75 6.50 -0.45
CA SER A 429 40.70 5.91 0.40
C SER A 429 40.49 4.40 0.18
N LEU A 430 40.87 3.90 -1.00
CA LEU A 430 40.74 2.52 -1.49
C LEU A 430 41.86 2.25 -2.48
N SER A 431 42.33 1.01 -2.57
CA SER A 431 43.19 0.56 -3.66
C SER A 431 42.44 0.44 -4.99
N ASP A 432 43.17 0.42 -6.10
CA ASP A 432 42.58 0.33 -7.45
C ASP A 432 41.78 -0.96 -7.69
N ALA A 433 42.12 -2.05 -6.99
CA ALA A 433 41.37 -3.30 -7.00
C ALA A 433 40.05 -3.15 -6.23
N GLU A 434 40.07 -2.56 -5.02
CA GLU A 434 38.85 -2.31 -4.23
C GLU A 434 37.90 -1.33 -4.92
N ARG A 435 38.43 -0.31 -5.62
CA ARG A 435 37.60 0.62 -6.41
C ARG A 435 36.87 -0.04 -7.57
N GLN A 436 37.35 -1.19 -8.07
CA GLN A 436 36.77 -1.95 -9.18
C GLN A 436 36.07 -3.24 -8.68
N SER A 437 35.71 -3.33 -7.40
CA SER A 437 35.11 -4.53 -6.79
C SER A 437 33.86 -4.21 -5.94
N VAL A 438 33.01 -3.30 -6.42
CA VAL A 438 31.65 -3.13 -5.86
C VAL A 438 30.82 -4.39 -6.13
N ALA A 439 30.26 -4.97 -5.08
CA ALA A 439 29.46 -6.19 -5.11
C ALA A 439 27.96 -5.94 -4.84
N ASP A 440 27.59 -4.84 -4.17
CA ASP A 440 26.20 -4.39 -3.98
C ASP A 440 26.16 -2.88 -3.63
N VAL A 441 25.01 -2.23 -3.80
CA VAL A 441 24.81 -0.79 -3.53
C VAL A 441 23.41 -0.46 -2.99
N ILE A 442 23.33 0.38 -1.96
CA ILE A 442 22.06 0.88 -1.37
C ILE A 442 22.02 2.41 -1.34
N VAL A 443 20.91 2.98 -1.81
CA VAL A 443 20.54 4.38 -1.59
C VAL A 443 19.72 4.52 -0.31
N SER A 444 20.11 5.43 0.58
CA SER A 444 19.37 5.80 1.79
C SER A 444 19.53 7.30 2.08
N ARG A 445 18.78 7.82 3.06
CA ARG A 445 18.75 9.25 3.41
C ARG A 445 20.08 9.77 3.95
N ASP A 446 20.83 8.92 4.64
CA ASP A 446 22.11 9.28 5.24
C ASP A 446 23.28 9.13 4.24
N GLY A 447 23.06 8.53 3.06
CA GLY A 447 24.06 8.43 1.99
C GLY A 447 23.86 7.24 1.06
N ILE A 448 24.88 6.99 0.24
CA ILE A 448 24.97 5.84 -0.66
C ILE A 448 25.94 4.84 -0.04
N PHE A 449 25.54 3.60 0.07
CA PHE A 449 26.27 2.53 0.75
C PHE A 449 26.76 1.53 -0.29
N PHE A 450 28.06 1.24 -0.29
CA PHE A 450 28.72 0.32 -1.23
C PHE A 450 29.26 -0.89 -0.46
N LEU A 451 28.89 -2.10 -0.89
CA LEU A 451 29.51 -3.33 -0.41
C LEU A 451 30.72 -3.65 -1.29
N ILE A 452 31.91 -3.65 -0.70
CA ILE A 452 33.20 -3.83 -1.39
C ILE A 452 34.02 -4.85 -0.61
N ASN A 453 34.37 -6.00 -1.22
CA ASN A 453 35.18 -7.07 -0.62
C ASN A 453 34.72 -7.47 0.80
N GLY A 454 33.39 -7.56 1.00
CA GLY A 454 32.78 -7.92 2.28
C GLY A 454 32.76 -6.82 3.35
N VAL A 455 33.04 -5.57 2.97
CA VAL A 455 33.02 -4.38 3.85
C VAL A 455 32.01 -3.37 3.33
N LEU A 456 31.27 -2.72 4.23
CA LEU A 456 30.33 -1.65 3.88
C LEU A 456 31.01 -0.27 3.99
N TYR A 457 30.93 0.52 2.92
CA TYR A 457 31.41 1.89 2.85
C TYR A 457 30.26 2.87 2.59
N GLN A 458 30.33 4.08 3.14
CA GLN A 458 29.33 5.13 2.94
C GLN A 458 29.92 6.33 2.19
N LYS A 459 29.31 6.71 1.07
CA LYS A 459 29.51 8.02 0.43
C LYS A 459 28.37 8.96 0.84
N SER A 460 28.73 10.16 1.29
CA SER A 460 27.77 11.23 1.60
C SER A 460 28.31 12.60 1.16
N PHE A 461 27.55 13.67 1.44
CA PHE A 461 28.04 15.05 1.33
C PHE A 461 29.18 15.38 2.30
N ARG A 462 29.35 14.60 3.38
CA ARG A 462 30.40 14.84 4.40
C ARG A 462 31.73 14.16 4.07
N GLY A 463 31.77 13.22 3.12
CA GLY A 463 32.98 12.51 2.74
C GLY A 463 32.73 11.12 2.16
N PHE A 464 33.68 10.22 2.42
CA PHE A 464 33.61 8.79 2.16
C PHE A 464 34.17 8.08 3.41
N VAL A 465 33.46 7.10 3.95
CA VAL A 465 33.74 6.51 5.28
C VAL A 465 33.63 4.99 5.23
N LYS A 466 34.64 4.28 5.74
CA LYS A 466 34.59 2.84 6.01
C LYS A 466 33.74 2.59 7.25
N LEU A 467 32.72 1.74 7.16
CA LEU A 467 31.93 1.30 8.31
C LEU A 467 32.54 0.03 8.92
N GLY A 468 32.30 -0.21 10.21
CA GLY A 468 32.94 -1.29 10.98
C GLY A 468 32.64 -1.17 12.47
N ARG A 469 33.50 -1.72 13.34
CA ARG A 469 33.20 -1.92 14.78
C ARG A 469 32.79 -0.67 15.55
N ILE A 470 33.29 0.50 15.17
CA ILE A 470 32.94 1.80 15.79
C ILE A 470 31.42 2.08 15.70
N LEU A 471 30.73 1.49 14.73
CA LEU A 471 29.29 1.61 14.50
C LEU A 471 28.53 0.29 14.75
N ASN A 472 29.09 -0.63 15.53
CA ASN A 472 28.57 -1.98 15.80
C ASN A 472 28.43 -2.91 14.56
N LEU A 473 29.15 -2.62 13.47
CA LEU A 473 29.26 -3.52 12.31
C LEU A 473 30.56 -4.36 12.36
N PRO A 474 30.63 -5.51 11.68
CA PRO A 474 31.90 -6.21 11.47
C PRO A 474 32.76 -5.46 10.44
N ASP A 475 34.09 -5.54 10.58
CA ASP A 475 35.03 -4.83 9.66
C ASP A 475 35.25 -5.57 8.32
N GLY A 476 34.51 -6.65 8.07
CA GLY A 476 34.62 -7.57 6.93
C GLY A 476 33.65 -8.75 7.07
N GLY A 477 33.53 -9.57 6.02
CA GLY A 477 32.67 -10.77 6.01
C GLY A 477 31.17 -10.51 5.81
N ILE A 478 30.77 -9.29 5.44
CA ILE A 478 29.40 -8.96 5.04
C ILE A 478 29.11 -9.65 3.69
N THR A 479 28.07 -10.47 3.64
CA THR A 479 27.70 -11.28 2.46
C THR A 479 26.58 -10.64 1.65
N GLY A 480 25.83 -9.68 2.21
CA GLY A 480 24.83 -8.92 1.47
C GLY A 480 24.22 -7.77 2.27
N ILE A 481 23.49 -6.91 1.56
CA ILE A 481 22.72 -5.79 2.09
C ILE A 481 21.35 -5.76 1.42
N SER A 482 20.33 -5.21 2.09
CA SER A 482 18.98 -5.11 1.49
C SER A 482 18.19 -3.94 2.05
N SER A 483 17.56 -3.14 1.18
CA SER A 483 16.69 -2.01 1.52
C SER A 483 15.22 -2.36 1.30
N ARG A 484 14.31 -1.58 1.91
CA ARG A 484 12.86 -1.74 1.71
C ARG A 484 12.47 -1.50 0.26
N LYS A 485 11.76 -2.46 -0.34
CA LYS A 485 11.29 -2.40 -1.74
C LYS A 485 10.03 -1.55 -1.94
N TRP A 486 9.20 -1.41 -0.90
CA TRP A 486 7.88 -0.76 -0.97
C TRP A 486 7.77 0.49 -0.08
N CYS A 487 7.20 1.57 -0.63
CA CYS A 487 7.12 2.85 0.07
C CYS A 487 5.96 2.95 1.08
N TRP A 488 6.26 2.60 2.33
CA TRP A 488 5.34 2.83 3.45
C TRP A 488 5.79 4.04 4.28
N VAL A 489 5.25 5.23 3.96
CA VAL A 489 5.59 6.50 4.64
C VAL A 489 4.90 6.64 6.00
N LYS A 490 3.69 6.09 6.14
CA LYS A 490 2.97 5.93 7.41
C LYS A 490 2.90 4.44 7.78
N TYR A 491 2.98 4.18 9.07
CA TYR A 491 2.82 2.90 9.74
C TYR A 491 2.53 3.19 11.22
N LEU A 492 1.86 2.28 11.92
CA LEU A 492 1.73 2.32 13.39
C LEU A 492 2.75 1.36 14.01
N SER A 493 3.40 1.77 15.09
CA SER A 493 4.26 0.91 15.92
C SER A 493 3.93 1.14 17.39
N LYS A 494 3.82 0.05 18.16
CA LYS A 494 3.67 0.05 19.62
C LYS A 494 4.99 0.40 20.31
N ALA A 495 6.11 0.04 19.70
CA ALA A 495 7.43 0.35 20.22
C ALA A 495 7.78 1.84 20.06
N LYS A 496 8.53 2.41 21.01
CA LYS A 496 9.17 3.74 20.85
C LYS A 496 10.41 3.71 19.96
N GLU A 497 10.89 2.51 19.63
CA GLU A 497 11.98 2.29 18.69
C GLU A 497 11.48 2.57 17.27
N ARG A 498 12.34 3.15 16.43
CA ARG A 498 11.97 3.46 15.05
C ARG A 498 12.19 2.24 14.17
N ARG A 499 11.37 2.09 13.13
CA ARG A 499 11.59 1.13 12.05
C ARG A 499 12.97 1.29 11.41
N SER A 500 13.61 0.18 11.04
CA SER A 500 14.88 0.14 10.30
C SER A 500 14.77 0.63 8.86
N ASN A 501 15.84 1.19 8.29
CA ASN A 501 15.87 1.63 6.90
C ASN A 501 16.35 0.52 5.95
N PHE A 502 17.44 -0.16 6.31
CA PHE A 502 18.03 -1.27 5.55
C PHE A 502 18.70 -2.29 6.48
N ALA A 503 18.90 -3.51 5.98
CA ALA A 503 19.53 -4.62 6.68
C ALA A 503 20.90 -4.96 6.07
N VAL A 504 21.79 -5.51 6.90
CA VAL A 504 23.16 -5.93 6.56
C VAL A 504 23.37 -7.29 7.21
N TRP A 505 23.95 -8.26 6.50
CA TRP A 505 24.22 -9.59 7.08
C TRP A 505 25.59 -10.15 6.70
N THR A 506 26.13 -10.98 7.58
CA THR A 506 27.19 -11.94 7.29
C THR A 506 26.57 -13.33 7.11
N GLU A 507 27.38 -14.36 6.92
CA GLU A 507 26.92 -15.76 6.97
C GLU A 507 26.25 -16.13 8.32
N ASN A 508 26.59 -15.43 9.42
CA ASN A 508 26.23 -15.82 10.79
C ASN A 508 25.54 -14.74 11.65
N GLU A 509 25.53 -13.46 11.24
CA GLU A 509 24.95 -12.35 12.03
C GLU A 509 24.13 -11.40 11.14
N ILE A 510 22.98 -10.93 11.65
CA ILE A 510 22.11 -9.94 10.98
C ILE A 510 22.15 -8.62 11.77
N TYR A 511 22.26 -7.50 11.07
CA TYR A 511 22.24 -6.14 11.62
C TYR A 511 21.18 -5.30 10.92
N LEU A 512 20.52 -4.42 11.67
CA LEU A 512 19.55 -3.45 11.16
C LEU A 512 20.09 -2.03 11.33
N GLU A 513 19.98 -1.21 10.27
CA GLU A 513 20.32 0.21 10.31
C GLU A 513 19.11 1.05 10.68
N TYR A 514 19.32 1.97 11.63
CA TYR A 514 18.35 2.97 12.05
C TYR A 514 18.93 4.38 11.89
N ILE A 515 18.07 5.29 11.46
CA ILE A 515 18.30 6.74 11.23
C ILE A 515 19.47 7.33 12.04
N LEU A 516 20.44 7.94 11.34
CA LEU A 516 21.75 8.40 11.83
C LEU A 516 22.77 7.27 12.04
N LEU A 517 22.84 6.29 11.12
CA LEU A 517 23.91 5.28 11.04
C LEU A 517 24.01 4.39 12.28
N LYS A 518 22.88 4.17 12.96
CA LYS A 518 22.83 3.32 14.16
C LYS A 518 22.55 1.89 13.76
N PHE A 519 23.59 1.07 13.68
CA PHE A 519 23.42 -0.36 13.50
C PHE A 519 23.23 -1.05 14.86
N ALA A 520 22.27 -1.97 14.92
CA ALA A 520 22.11 -2.91 16.01
C ALA A 520 22.13 -4.34 15.45
N ARG A 521 22.84 -5.26 16.13
CA ARG A 521 22.73 -6.69 15.81
C ARG A 521 21.35 -7.18 16.22
N LEU A 522 20.63 -7.78 15.28
CA LEU A 522 19.32 -8.36 15.47
C LEU A 522 19.42 -9.76 16.09
N VAL A 523 20.21 -10.64 15.46
CA VAL A 523 20.34 -12.06 15.85
C VAL A 523 21.60 -12.69 15.23
N THR A 524 22.08 -13.75 15.86
CA THR A 524 23.11 -14.68 15.36
C THR A 524 22.47 -16.00 14.91
N THR A 525 23.14 -16.78 14.06
CA THR A 525 22.68 -18.13 13.67
C THR A 525 22.57 -19.09 14.86
N THR A 526 23.34 -18.90 15.94
CA THR A 526 23.25 -19.73 17.15
C THR A 526 22.04 -19.38 18.02
N GLU A 527 21.76 -18.09 18.22
CA GLU A 527 20.51 -17.62 18.85
C GLU A 527 19.28 -18.08 18.04
N LEU A 528 19.35 -17.98 16.71
CA LEU A 528 18.26 -18.33 15.80
C LEU A 528 17.98 -19.84 15.73
N LYS A 529 19.01 -20.71 15.81
CA LYS A 529 18.81 -22.16 16.01
C LYS A 529 17.99 -22.47 17.25
N ASN A 530 18.27 -21.76 18.36
CA ASN A 530 17.56 -21.97 19.63
C ASN A 530 16.11 -21.47 19.56
N ILE A 531 15.88 -20.28 18.98
CA ILE A 531 14.53 -19.71 18.76
C ILE A 531 13.65 -20.67 17.92
N LEU A 532 14.26 -21.32 16.92
CA LEU A 532 13.58 -22.23 16.00
C LEU A 532 13.57 -23.71 16.46
N ASN A 533 14.13 -24.03 17.64
CA ASN A 533 14.29 -25.39 18.16
C ASN A 533 14.96 -26.38 17.17
N LEU A 534 15.95 -25.91 16.41
CA LEU A 534 16.65 -26.73 15.41
C LEU A 534 17.75 -27.61 16.02
N SER A 535 18.11 -28.69 15.33
CA SER A 535 19.17 -29.61 15.80
C SER A 535 20.51 -28.90 15.98
N VAL A 536 21.13 -29.10 17.15
CA VAL A 536 22.47 -28.59 17.49
C VAL A 536 23.52 -29.08 16.48
N THR A 537 23.36 -30.27 15.92
CA THR A 537 24.27 -30.88 14.93
C THR A 537 24.11 -30.36 13.50
N ALA A 538 23.06 -29.58 13.20
CA ALA A 538 22.84 -29.06 11.86
C ALA A 538 23.62 -27.75 11.62
N THR A 539 24.14 -27.56 10.41
CA THR A 539 24.64 -26.27 9.94
C THR A 539 23.47 -25.37 9.57
N LEU A 540 23.52 -24.11 10.03
CA LEU A 540 22.54 -23.07 9.70
C LEU A 540 23.31 -21.80 9.32
N THR A 541 23.09 -21.28 8.12
CA THR A 541 23.72 -20.05 7.62
C THR A 541 22.68 -19.13 6.99
N ILE A 542 22.94 -17.82 7.03
CA ILE A 542 22.06 -16.81 6.43
C ILE A 542 22.29 -16.81 4.92
N HIS A 543 21.26 -17.15 4.16
CA HIS A 543 21.30 -17.21 2.70
C HIS A 543 21.02 -15.82 2.09
N SER A 544 19.94 -15.17 2.52
CA SER A 544 19.61 -13.80 2.14
C SER A 544 18.62 -13.17 3.12
N VAL A 545 18.56 -11.84 3.15
CA VAL A 545 17.57 -11.06 3.93
C VAL A 545 16.87 -10.07 3.00
N GLU A 546 15.54 -9.98 3.10
CA GLU A 546 14.75 -8.98 2.37
C GLU A 546 13.59 -8.45 3.22
N TYR A 547 13.14 -7.22 2.97
CA TYR A 547 11.94 -6.68 3.59
C TYR A 547 10.68 -7.19 2.87
N THR A 548 9.64 -7.51 3.62
CA THR A 548 8.39 -8.04 3.05
C THR A 548 7.50 -6.92 2.48
N GLY A 549 6.33 -7.28 1.96
CA GLY A 549 5.27 -6.31 1.63
C GLY A 549 4.73 -5.56 2.86
N HIS A 550 4.88 -6.11 4.07
CA HIS A 550 4.41 -5.50 5.31
C HIS A 550 5.40 -4.43 5.82
N PRO A 551 4.93 -3.27 6.29
CA PRO A 551 5.77 -2.12 6.63
C PRO A 551 6.74 -2.29 7.80
N LEU A 552 6.69 -3.39 8.55
CA LEU A 552 7.47 -3.62 9.78
C LEU A 552 8.06 -5.05 9.86
N GLU A 553 8.25 -5.70 8.71
CA GLU A 553 8.71 -7.09 8.66
C GLU A 553 9.94 -7.30 7.78
N ILE A 554 10.72 -8.30 8.18
CA ILE A 554 11.99 -8.68 7.57
C ILE A 554 12.01 -10.20 7.42
N ALA A 555 12.09 -10.66 6.18
CA ALA A 555 12.24 -12.05 5.82
C ALA A 555 13.72 -12.45 5.83
N VAL A 556 14.01 -13.58 6.46
CA VAL A 556 15.33 -14.21 6.48
C VAL A 556 15.22 -15.58 5.84
N PHE A 557 15.96 -15.78 4.76
CA PHE A 557 16.15 -17.09 4.13
C PHE A 557 17.37 -17.76 4.77
N LEU A 558 17.17 -18.98 5.25
CA LEU A 558 18.18 -19.72 6.00
C LEU A 558 18.54 -21.01 5.26
N SER A 559 19.83 -21.19 4.98
CA SER A 559 20.37 -22.45 4.45
C SER A 559 20.62 -23.41 5.61
N TYR A 560 20.06 -24.62 5.49
CA TYR A 560 20.11 -25.68 6.50
C TYR A 560 20.56 -27.00 5.88
N CYS A 561 21.54 -27.65 6.52
CA CYS A 561 21.97 -29.00 6.17
C CYS A 561 22.52 -29.74 7.39
N THR A 562 22.18 -31.02 7.51
CA THR A 562 22.70 -31.93 8.55
C THR A 562 23.95 -32.67 8.09
N ILE A 563 24.03 -32.99 6.79
CA ILE A 563 25.19 -33.56 6.11
C ILE A 563 25.35 -32.77 4.81
N CYS A 564 26.19 -31.73 4.84
CA CYS A 564 26.29 -30.72 3.79
C CYS A 564 27.17 -31.19 2.61
N THR A 565 26.78 -32.27 1.92
CA THR A 565 27.59 -32.90 0.85
C THR A 565 27.09 -32.67 -0.57
N VAL A 566 25.79 -32.48 -0.80
CA VAL A 566 25.22 -32.29 -2.16
C VAL A 566 24.10 -31.24 -2.18
N THR A 567 23.17 -31.32 -1.23
CA THR A 567 21.99 -30.44 -1.15
C THR A 567 21.91 -29.70 0.18
N LYS A 568 21.21 -28.55 0.13
CA LYS A 568 20.79 -27.75 1.28
C LYS A 568 19.28 -27.51 1.19
N LYS A 569 18.64 -27.37 2.35
CA LYS A 569 17.27 -26.85 2.43
C LYS A 569 17.34 -25.35 2.69
N ILE A 570 16.62 -24.56 1.89
CA ILE A 570 16.37 -23.15 2.19
C ILE A 570 14.97 -23.07 2.79
N PHE A 571 14.85 -22.47 3.97
CA PHE A 571 13.55 -22.19 4.60
C PHE A 571 13.43 -20.71 5.00
N LEU A 572 12.20 -20.25 5.19
CA LEU A 572 11.87 -18.85 5.40
C LEU A 572 11.37 -18.59 6.82
N VAL A 573 11.91 -17.55 7.46
CA VAL A 573 11.43 -17.03 8.74
C VAL A 573 11.21 -15.53 8.61
N ILE A 574 10.09 -15.01 9.13
CA ILE A 574 9.80 -13.57 9.16
C ILE A 574 9.98 -13.07 10.58
N TYR A 575 10.74 -11.98 10.74
CA TYR A 575 10.83 -11.19 11.96
C TYR A 575 9.94 -9.96 11.84
N ASN A 576 9.14 -9.68 12.88
CA ASN A 576 8.33 -8.48 12.97
C ASN A 576 8.96 -7.49 13.96
N GLU A 577 9.30 -6.29 13.49
CA GLU A 577 10.02 -5.26 14.26
C GLU A 577 9.21 -4.69 15.43
N ASP A 578 7.88 -4.77 15.40
CA ASP A 578 6.99 -4.19 16.40
C ASP A 578 6.71 -5.15 17.56
N THR A 579 6.36 -6.40 17.26
CA THR A 579 6.15 -7.45 18.27
C THR A 579 7.44 -8.10 18.74
N LYS A 580 8.54 -7.90 18.00
CA LYS A 580 9.86 -8.54 18.19
C LYS A 580 9.82 -10.08 18.13
N GLN A 581 8.81 -10.63 17.44
CA GLN A 581 8.61 -12.07 17.28
C GLN A 581 9.19 -12.60 15.96
N TRP A 582 9.62 -13.86 15.99
CA TRP A 582 10.03 -14.64 14.81
C TRP A 582 8.96 -15.68 14.48
N VAL A 583 8.56 -15.75 13.21
CA VAL A 583 7.55 -16.69 12.71
C VAL A 583 8.10 -17.46 11.51
N SER A 584 8.33 -18.76 11.70
CA SER A 584 8.68 -19.67 10.59
C SER A 584 7.50 -19.76 9.62
N GLN A 585 7.79 -19.76 8.32
CA GLN A 585 6.78 -19.87 7.26
C GLN A 585 6.77 -21.27 6.65
N ASP A 586 5.64 -21.68 6.08
CA ASP A 586 5.47 -22.96 5.36
C ASP A 586 6.10 -22.92 3.95
N LEU A 587 7.33 -22.41 3.85
CA LEU A 587 8.13 -22.40 2.63
C LEU A 587 9.47 -23.10 2.90
N THR A 588 9.68 -24.24 2.24
CA THR A 588 10.94 -24.99 2.22
C THR A 588 11.29 -25.38 0.79
N LEU A 589 12.55 -25.19 0.41
CA LEU A 589 13.08 -25.45 -0.93
C LEU A 589 14.32 -26.34 -0.82
N ASP A 590 14.27 -27.52 -1.42
CA ASP A 590 15.44 -28.39 -1.60
C ASP A 590 16.26 -27.94 -2.82
N ALA A 591 17.56 -27.69 -2.65
CA ALA A 591 18.42 -27.19 -3.73
C ALA A 591 19.89 -27.66 -3.61
N PRO A 592 20.69 -27.62 -4.69
CA PRO A 592 22.14 -27.85 -4.63
C PRO A 592 22.85 -26.88 -3.69
N ILE A 593 23.99 -27.27 -3.11
CA ILE A 593 24.73 -26.42 -2.16
C ILE A 593 25.12 -25.06 -2.78
N ASP A 594 25.64 -25.06 -4.01
CA ASP A 594 26.11 -23.86 -4.72
C ASP A 594 24.98 -22.99 -5.32
N SER A 595 23.71 -23.37 -5.13
CA SER A 595 22.60 -22.59 -5.67
C SER A 595 22.42 -21.28 -4.91
N VAL A 596 22.53 -20.16 -5.63
CA VAL A 596 22.11 -18.85 -5.17
C VAL A 596 20.68 -18.60 -5.64
N PHE A 597 19.83 -18.16 -4.71
CA PHE A 597 18.47 -17.68 -4.98
C PHE A 597 18.33 -16.26 -4.47
N ILE A 598 17.72 -15.40 -5.28
CA ILE A 598 17.43 -14.00 -4.95
C ILE A 598 15.91 -13.88 -4.78
N PRO A 599 15.41 -13.37 -3.63
CA PRO A 599 14.00 -13.12 -3.41
C PRO A 599 13.59 -11.72 -3.90
N HIS A 600 12.29 -11.58 -4.17
CA HIS A 600 11.60 -10.29 -4.23
C HIS A 600 10.17 -10.42 -3.70
N PHE A 601 9.90 -9.85 -2.52
CA PHE A 601 8.54 -9.77 -1.98
C PHE A 601 7.64 -8.83 -2.79
N ILE A 602 6.45 -9.31 -3.15
CA ILE A 602 5.48 -8.54 -3.94
C ILE A 602 4.66 -7.57 -3.09
N PHE A 603 4.02 -6.58 -3.73
CA PHE A 603 3.11 -5.64 -3.09
C PHE A 603 1.74 -6.28 -2.82
N SER A 604 1.66 -7.03 -1.72
CA SER A 604 0.46 -7.72 -1.22
C SER A 604 0.25 -7.47 0.28
N ALA A 605 -0.95 -7.78 0.80
CA ALA A 605 -1.21 -7.78 2.25
C ALA A 605 -0.69 -9.07 2.90
N LEU A 606 -1.07 -10.22 2.34
CA LEU A 606 -0.49 -11.52 2.72
C LEU A 606 0.97 -11.61 2.25
N PRO A 607 1.85 -12.34 2.97
CA PRO A 607 3.16 -12.72 2.48
C PRO A 607 3.09 -13.38 1.10
N GLY A 608 3.91 -12.89 0.19
CA GLY A 608 4.03 -13.41 -1.16
C GLY A 608 5.31 -12.87 -1.80
N LEU A 609 5.95 -13.69 -2.64
CA LEU A 609 7.23 -13.35 -3.25
C LEU A 609 7.45 -14.10 -4.56
N ILE A 610 8.41 -13.57 -5.32
CA ILE A 610 9.05 -14.22 -6.45
C ILE A 610 10.47 -14.56 -6.01
N LEU A 611 11.01 -15.69 -6.44
CA LEU A 611 12.36 -16.15 -6.10
C LEU A 611 13.00 -16.68 -7.38
N TRP A 612 14.24 -16.31 -7.70
CA TRP A 612 14.91 -16.81 -8.90
C TRP A 612 16.34 -17.26 -8.63
N ASN A 613 16.79 -18.20 -9.44
CA ASN A 613 18.20 -18.56 -9.59
C ASN A 613 18.70 -18.08 -10.97
N LYS A 614 19.83 -18.58 -11.45
CA LYS A 614 20.40 -18.18 -12.75
C LYS A 614 19.52 -18.51 -13.98
N HIS A 615 18.58 -19.45 -13.87
CA HIS A 615 17.90 -20.08 -15.01
C HIS A 615 16.37 -20.10 -14.91
N SER A 616 15.81 -20.09 -13.69
CA SER A 616 14.39 -20.34 -13.43
C SER A 616 13.85 -19.41 -12.37
N ILE A 617 12.56 -19.05 -12.53
CA ILE A 617 11.80 -18.24 -11.58
C ILE A 617 10.71 -19.08 -10.93
N TYR A 618 10.65 -18.97 -9.61
CA TYR A 618 9.69 -19.60 -8.72
C TYR A 618 8.74 -18.52 -8.20
N TYR A 619 7.44 -18.77 -8.23
CA TYR A 619 6.43 -17.91 -7.61
C TYR A 619 5.94 -18.54 -6.31
N CYS A 620 5.59 -17.69 -5.35
CA CYS A 620 5.06 -18.05 -4.05
C CYS A 620 3.99 -17.02 -3.65
N TYR A 621 2.73 -17.26 -4.03
CA TYR A 621 1.61 -16.33 -3.81
C TYR A 621 0.65 -16.83 -2.72
N HIS A 622 -0.19 -15.92 -2.21
CA HIS A 622 -1.24 -16.17 -1.20
C HIS A 622 -0.74 -16.92 0.04
N ASN A 623 0.17 -16.31 0.81
CA ASN A 623 0.77 -16.88 2.02
C ASN A 623 1.35 -18.29 1.79
N PHE A 624 2.17 -18.41 0.74
CA PHE A 624 2.87 -19.65 0.33
C PHE A 624 1.96 -20.84 -0.04
N THR A 625 0.63 -20.66 -0.09
CA THR A 625 -0.30 -21.72 -0.50
C THR A 625 -0.26 -22.00 -2.00
N PHE A 626 0.14 -21.02 -2.81
CA PHE A 626 0.18 -21.15 -4.26
C PHE A 626 1.61 -20.95 -4.81
N THR A 627 2.32 -22.06 -4.99
CA THR A 627 3.75 -22.10 -5.38
C THR A 627 3.98 -22.85 -6.70
N GLY A 628 5.06 -22.52 -7.40
CA GLY A 628 5.50 -23.25 -8.59
C GLY A 628 6.64 -22.55 -9.34
N ILE A 629 7.04 -23.10 -10.47
CA ILE A 629 8.01 -22.49 -11.40
C ILE A 629 7.21 -21.84 -12.54
N LEU A 630 7.54 -20.60 -12.93
CA LEU A 630 6.94 -19.94 -14.09
C LEU A 630 7.23 -20.75 -15.36
N GLN A 631 6.17 -21.17 -16.06
CA GLN A 631 6.29 -21.94 -17.31
C GLN A 631 6.22 -21.01 -18.52
N THR A 632 6.97 -21.34 -19.57
CA THR A 632 6.77 -20.71 -20.89
C THR A 632 5.80 -21.54 -21.74
N PRO A 633 5.20 -20.99 -22.82
CA PRO A 633 4.33 -21.74 -23.73
C PRO A 633 4.96 -23.00 -24.35
N ALA A 634 6.29 -23.09 -24.37
CA ALA A 634 7.03 -24.28 -24.80
C ALA A 634 7.14 -25.38 -23.73
N GLY A 635 6.54 -25.20 -22.54
CA GLY A 635 6.65 -26.14 -21.42
C GLY A 635 8.01 -26.08 -20.69
N HIS A 636 8.83 -25.07 -20.96
CA HIS A 636 10.12 -24.90 -20.30
C HIS A 636 10.02 -23.91 -19.13
N GLY A 637 10.30 -24.38 -17.92
CA GLY A 637 10.54 -23.54 -16.74
C GLY A 637 12.00 -23.05 -16.60
N ASN A 638 12.87 -23.41 -17.54
CA ASN A 638 14.24 -22.90 -17.68
C ASN A 638 14.26 -21.87 -18.81
N LEU A 639 14.44 -20.59 -18.44
CA LEU A 639 14.41 -19.45 -19.36
C LEU A 639 15.69 -19.36 -20.21
N SER A 640 16.81 -19.90 -19.73
CA SER A 640 18.08 -19.99 -20.49
C SER A 640 17.93 -20.80 -21.78
N MET A 641 17.07 -21.83 -21.79
CA MET A 641 16.79 -22.62 -23.01
C MET A 641 16.17 -21.79 -24.14
N LEU A 642 15.40 -20.75 -23.81
CA LEU A 642 14.73 -19.87 -24.77
C LEU A 642 15.47 -18.54 -25.00
N SER A 643 16.67 -18.42 -24.45
CA SER A 643 17.57 -17.26 -24.54
C SER A 643 19.02 -17.67 -24.80
N ASN A 644 19.22 -18.72 -25.61
CA ASN A 644 20.53 -19.18 -26.10
C ASN A 644 21.56 -19.48 -25.00
N GLY A 645 21.13 -20.01 -23.85
CA GLY A 645 21.99 -20.34 -22.71
C GLY A 645 22.27 -19.20 -21.74
N SER A 646 21.79 -17.98 -22.02
CA SER A 646 21.97 -16.81 -21.14
C SER A 646 21.33 -16.99 -19.76
N ILE A 647 21.91 -16.35 -18.73
CA ILE A 647 21.35 -16.36 -17.37
C ILE A 647 20.48 -15.12 -17.12
N ILE A 648 19.63 -15.18 -16.09
CA ILE A 648 18.83 -14.05 -15.62
C ILE A 648 19.77 -12.97 -15.07
N HIS A 649 19.67 -11.75 -15.59
CA HIS A 649 20.36 -10.56 -15.07
C HIS A 649 19.48 -9.79 -14.09
N GLU A 650 18.23 -9.54 -14.47
CA GLU A 650 17.33 -8.63 -13.77
C GLU A 650 15.91 -9.21 -13.71
N VAL A 651 15.28 -9.13 -12.53
CA VAL A 651 13.85 -9.38 -12.34
C VAL A 651 13.24 -8.09 -11.79
N PHE A 652 12.60 -7.34 -12.68
CA PHE A 652 11.94 -6.08 -12.38
C PHE A 652 10.45 -6.31 -12.12
N VAL A 653 9.92 -5.75 -11.03
CA VAL A 653 8.49 -5.81 -10.67
C VAL A 653 7.99 -4.40 -10.36
N ASP A 654 6.91 -3.98 -11.00
CA ASP A 654 6.32 -2.66 -10.77
C ASP A 654 5.13 -2.68 -9.78
N TYR A 655 4.69 -1.48 -9.38
CA TYR A 655 3.45 -1.26 -8.64
C TYR A 655 2.20 -1.73 -9.40
N TYR A 656 2.34 -2.08 -10.68
CA TYR A 656 1.29 -2.65 -11.52
C TYR A 656 1.34 -4.19 -11.59
N GLY A 657 2.22 -4.83 -10.80
CA GLY A 657 2.37 -6.28 -10.75
C GLY A 657 2.77 -6.92 -12.08
N ASN A 658 3.32 -6.15 -13.00
CA ASN A 658 4.01 -6.66 -14.17
C ASN A 658 5.37 -7.19 -13.71
N ILE A 659 5.77 -8.34 -14.24
CA ILE A 659 7.05 -8.99 -13.93
C ILE A 659 7.84 -9.02 -15.24
N LEU A 660 8.98 -8.34 -15.29
CA LEU A 660 9.91 -8.36 -16.41
C LEU A 660 11.19 -9.07 -16.01
N VAL A 661 11.57 -10.07 -16.81
CA VAL A 661 12.75 -10.89 -16.61
C VAL A 661 13.71 -10.59 -17.74
N LYS A 662 14.77 -9.83 -17.47
CA LYS A 662 15.80 -9.52 -18.46
C LYS A 662 16.95 -10.52 -18.31
N MET A 663 17.27 -11.23 -19.39
CA MET A 663 18.46 -12.09 -19.47
C MET A 663 19.69 -11.24 -19.78
N GLU A 664 20.90 -11.73 -19.50
CA GLU A 664 22.15 -10.99 -19.81
C GLU A 664 22.27 -10.59 -21.27
N ASN A 665 21.78 -11.42 -22.20
CA ASN A 665 21.74 -11.14 -23.65
C ASN A 665 20.51 -10.31 -24.09
N ASN A 666 19.86 -9.61 -23.16
CA ASN A 666 18.70 -8.75 -23.36
C ASN A 666 17.46 -9.42 -23.98
N VAL A 667 17.37 -10.75 -23.98
CA VAL A 667 16.07 -11.43 -24.14
C VAL A 667 15.21 -11.12 -22.91
N ILE A 668 13.92 -10.84 -23.12
CA ILE A 668 13.00 -10.46 -22.05
C ILE A 668 11.81 -11.42 -21.99
N PHE A 669 11.39 -11.79 -20.79
CA PHE A 669 10.12 -12.48 -20.55
C PHE A 669 9.19 -11.63 -19.69
N TYR A 670 7.90 -11.60 -20.05
CA TYR A 670 6.83 -10.94 -19.30
C TYR A 670 5.94 -11.97 -18.62
N SER A 671 5.68 -11.74 -17.33
CA SER A 671 4.64 -12.41 -16.55
C SER A 671 3.89 -11.39 -15.71
N LYS A 672 2.87 -11.82 -14.97
CA LYS A 672 2.11 -10.96 -14.05
C LYS A 672 1.93 -11.64 -12.69
N ILE A 673 1.86 -10.85 -11.63
CA ILE A 673 1.52 -11.34 -10.28
C ILE A 673 0.20 -12.15 -10.36
N ASN A 674 0.14 -13.25 -9.60
CA ASN A 674 -0.93 -14.26 -9.61
C ASN A 674 -1.09 -15.09 -10.89
N THR A 675 -0.26 -14.88 -11.93
CA THR A 675 -0.20 -15.77 -13.11
C THR A 675 0.90 -16.83 -12.98
N ARG A 676 0.79 -17.91 -13.77
CA ARG A 676 1.63 -19.12 -13.68
C ARG A 676 2.66 -19.21 -14.81
N ASP A 677 2.53 -18.36 -15.81
CA ASP A 677 3.23 -18.46 -17.08
C ASP A 677 3.91 -17.15 -17.48
N ALA A 678 4.96 -17.26 -18.30
CA ALA A 678 5.75 -16.15 -18.81
C ALA A 678 5.86 -16.26 -20.33
N VAL A 679 5.63 -15.15 -21.03
CA VAL A 679 5.78 -15.06 -22.49
C VAL A 679 7.08 -14.34 -22.83
N LYS A 680 7.83 -14.84 -23.81
CA LYS A 680 8.98 -14.13 -24.39
C LYS A 680 8.47 -12.88 -25.09
N LEU A 681 9.08 -11.72 -24.83
CA LEU A 681 8.84 -10.48 -25.55
C LEU A 681 9.70 -10.42 -26.82
N HIS A 682 9.27 -9.65 -27.81
CA HIS A 682 10.04 -9.39 -29.01
C HIS A 682 11.39 -8.72 -28.66
N LEU A 683 12.42 -8.97 -29.47
CA LEU A 683 13.75 -8.35 -29.27
C LEU A 683 13.67 -6.82 -29.44
N TRP A 684 14.25 -6.09 -28.49
CA TRP A 684 14.29 -4.62 -28.46
C TRP A 684 15.70 -4.04 -28.39
N THR A 685 16.64 -4.80 -27.83
CA THR A 685 18.01 -4.36 -27.53
C THR A 685 19.00 -5.39 -28.07
N ASN A 686 20.13 -4.92 -28.58
CA ASN A 686 21.20 -5.77 -29.09
C ASN A 686 21.75 -6.65 -27.96
N ASN A 687 22.09 -7.90 -28.28
CA ASN A 687 22.51 -8.91 -27.30
C ASN A 687 23.84 -8.59 -26.58
N THR A 688 24.60 -7.61 -27.08
CA THR A 688 25.86 -7.12 -26.48
C THR A 688 25.72 -5.83 -25.68
N THR A 689 24.65 -5.05 -25.87
CA THR A 689 24.51 -3.73 -25.24
C THR A 689 24.17 -3.85 -23.76
N ARG A 690 24.89 -3.12 -22.91
CA ARG A 690 24.61 -3.06 -21.46
C ARG A 690 23.38 -2.21 -21.20
N ALA A 691 22.28 -2.90 -20.87
CA ALA A 691 20.96 -2.32 -20.65
C ALA A 691 20.35 -2.75 -19.31
N LEU A 692 19.43 -1.94 -18.79
CA LEU A 692 18.72 -2.13 -17.52
C LEU A 692 17.29 -1.58 -17.64
N ILE A 693 16.31 -2.17 -16.96
CA ILE A 693 14.89 -1.77 -17.00
C ILE A 693 14.56 -0.86 -15.81
N LEU A 694 14.01 0.33 -16.07
CA LEU A 694 13.64 1.29 -15.02
C LEU A 694 12.26 1.93 -15.21
N LEU A 695 11.75 2.56 -14.15
CA LEU A 695 10.56 3.41 -14.16
C LEU A 695 10.92 4.89 -14.23
N SER A 696 10.24 5.60 -15.13
CA SER A 696 10.25 7.05 -15.22
C SER A 696 9.45 7.70 -14.09
N THR A 697 9.61 9.02 -13.93
CA THR A 697 8.83 9.88 -13.01
C THR A 697 7.32 9.93 -13.32
N SER A 698 6.87 9.31 -14.42
CA SER A 698 5.45 9.15 -14.78
C SER A 698 4.97 7.70 -14.71
N GLY A 699 5.82 6.76 -14.27
CA GLY A 699 5.47 5.34 -14.11
C GLY A 699 5.54 4.51 -15.41
N TYR A 700 6.07 5.06 -16.51
CA TYR A 700 6.35 4.32 -17.73
C TYR A 700 7.71 3.61 -17.65
N THR A 701 7.80 2.42 -18.24
CA THR A 701 9.03 1.63 -18.37
C THR A 701 9.96 2.22 -19.43
N TYR A 702 11.26 2.28 -19.16
CA TYR A 702 12.30 2.66 -20.13
C TYR A 702 13.56 1.80 -19.95
N PHE A 703 14.40 1.72 -20.98
CA PHE A 703 15.74 1.15 -20.91
C PHE A 703 16.77 2.23 -20.59
N LEU A 704 17.64 1.93 -19.64
CA LEU A 704 18.86 2.68 -19.36
C LEU A 704 20.04 1.96 -20.02
N TYR A 705 20.71 2.61 -20.96
CA TYR A 705 21.90 2.10 -21.65
C TYR A 705 23.17 2.74 -21.09
N ALA A 706 24.18 1.92 -20.80
CA ALA A 706 25.54 2.40 -20.52
C ALA A 706 26.41 2.10 -21.74
N LEU A 707 26.93 3.15 -22.38
CA LEU A 707 27.79 3.05 -23.55
C LEU A 707 29.26 3.04 -23.14
N ASP A 708 30.11 2.34 -23.91
CA ASP A 708 31.53 2.15 -23.60
C ASP A 708 32.35 3.46 -23.60
N ASN A 709 31.80 4.53 -24.16
CA ASN A 709 32.35 5.89 -24.08
C ASN A 709 32.09 6.60 -22.73
N GLY A 710 31.45 5.92 -21.75
CA GLY A 710 31.14 6.48 -20.44
C GLY A 710 29.97 7.47 -20.44
N THR A 711 29.06 7.37 -21.42
CA THR A 711 27.79 8.10 -21.46
C THR A 711 26.60 7.18 -21.19
N ILE A 712 25.56 7.76 -20.57
CA ILE A 712 24.31 7.08 -20.24
C ILE A 712 23.21 7.63 -21.16
N GLN A 713 22.39 6.74 -21.72
CA GLN A 713 21.23 7.07 -22.56
C GLN A 713 19.96 6.41 -22.04
N ILE A 714 18.81 7.03 -22.28
CA ILE A 714 17.47 6.49 -21.96
C ILE A 714 16.65 6.28 -23.23
N GLN A 715 15.83 5.23 -23.27
CA GLN A 715 14.88 4.97 -24.35
C GLN A 715 13.58 4.37 -23.78
N ASP A 716 12.44 5.03 -24.01
CA ASP A 716 11.13 4.55 -23.56
C ASP A 716 10.78 3.18 -24.16
N TYR A 717 10.13 2.33 -23.36
CA TYR A 717 9.72 0.98 -23.75
C TYR A 717 8.20 0.82 -23.71
N PRO A 718 7.52 0.55 -24.84
CA PRO A 718 6.06 0.46 -24.95
C PRO A 718 5.50 -0.87 -24.41
N LEU A 719 5.78 -1.21 -23.15
CA LEU A 719 5.41 -2.48 -22.51
C LEU A 719 3.94 -2.86 -22.71
N SER A 720 3.02 -1.89 -22.59
CA SER A 720 1.57 -2.12 -22.75
C SER A 720 1.15 -2.45 -24.20
N LEU A 721 1.97 -2.13 -25.21
CA LEU A 721 1.73 -2.49 -26.61
C LEU A 721 2.40 -3.83 -26.95
N GLU A 722 3.64 -4.05 -26.51
CA GLU A 722 4.36 -5.33 -26.69
C GLU A 722 3.60 -6.51 -26.05
N THR A 723 3.13 -6.34 -24.81
CA THR A 723 2.33 -7.37 -24.11
C THR A 723 1.00 -7.65 -24.82
N ARG A 724 0.30 -6.62 -25.32
CA ARG A 724 -0.92 -6.78 -26.15
C ARG A 724 -0.61 -7.48 -27.49
N SER A 725 0.48 -7.10 -28.15
CA SER A 725 0.93 -7.65 -29.45
C SER A 725 1.08 -9.17 -29.42
N ILE A 726 1.65 -9.69 -28.32
CA ILE A 726 1.91 -11.12 -28.12
C ILE A 726 0.66 -11.86 -27.61
N THR A 727 -0.04 -11.30 -26.63
CA THR A 727 -1.26 -11.92 -26.08
C THR A 727 -2.43 -11.99 -27.06
N PHE A 728 -2.45 -11.13 -28.09
CA PHE A 728 -3.33 -11.28 -29.25
C PHE A 728 -3.18 -12.65 -29.93
N LYS A 729 -1.93 -13.10 -30.13
CA LYS A 729 -1.63 -14.40 -30.75
C LYS A 729 -2.02 -15.58 -29.87
N THR A 730 -1.87 -15.46 -28.54
CA THR A 730 -2.29 -16.50 -27.58
C THR A 730 -3.79 -16.48 -27.26
N LYS A 731 -4.52 -15.44 -27.70
CA LYS A 731 -5.94 -15.20 -27.38
C LYS A 731 -6.24 -15.06 -25.87
N ASP A 732 -5.23 -14.73 -25.06
CA ASP A 732 -5.36 -14.51 -23.61
C ASP A 732 -6.20 -13.24 -23.34
N LYS A 733 -7.30 -13.39 -22.61
CA LYS A 733 -8.23 -12.30 -22.26
C LYS A 733 -8.38 -12.22 -20.75
N CYS A 734 -8.41 -10.99 -20.22
CA CYS A 734 -8.80 -10.77 -18.84
C CYS A 734 -10.26 -11.21 -18.63
N PRO A 735 -10.59 -11.99 -17.57
CA PRO A 735 -11.94 -12.48 -17.35
C PRO A 735 -12.91 -11.41 -16.83
N TYR A 736 -12.43 -10.22 -16.47
CA TYR A 736 -13.24 -9.03 -16.12
C TYR A 736 -12.93 -7.85 -17.03
N LEU A 737 -13.91 -6.96 -17.21
CA LEU A 737 -13.77 -5.70 -17.96
C LEU A 737 -13.25 -4.58 -17.05
N ALA A 738 -13.76 -4.52 -15.81
CA ALA A 738 -13.41 -3.45 -14.87
C ALA A 738 -13.42 -3.93 -13.41
N PHE A 739 -12.63 -3.23 -12.58
CA PHE A 739 -12.59 -3.39 -11.14
C PHE A 739 -12.42 -2.02 -10.49
N HIS A 740 -13.46 -1.55 -9.81
CA HIS A 740 -13.56 -0.23 -9.20
C HIS A 740 -13.65 -0.34 -7.67
N ASN A 741 -13.28 0.70 -6.94
CA ASN A 741 -13.40 0.74 -5.48
C ASN A 741 -13.32 2.19 -4.97
N ASN A 742 -13.74 2.39 -3.72
CA ASN A 742 -13.65 3.69 -3.04
C ASN A 742 -12.38 3.86 -2.17
N VAL A 743 -11.40 2.94 -2.25
CA VAL A 743 -10.18 2.95 -1.41
C VAL A 743 -9.40 4.23 -1.67
N ALA A 744 -9.54 5.17 -0.73
CA ALA A 744 -9.12 6.56 -0.84
C ALA A 744 -7.67 6.79 -0.41
N ARG A 745 -7.15 5.91 0.44
CA ARG A 745 -5.89 6.07 1.16
C ARG A 745 -5.20 4.70 1.25
N VAL A 746 -3.87 4.70 1.26
CA VAL A 746 -3.09 3.49 1.56
C VAL A 746 -2.86 3.29 3.07
N PHE A 747 -3.35 4.22 3.90
CA PHE A 747 -3.28 4.19 5.36
C PHE A 747 -4.55 4.84 5.93
N TYR A 748 -5.30 4.04 6.69
CA TYR A 748 -6.43 4.45 7.51
C TYR A 748 -6.05 4.35 8.99
N PHE A 749 -6.63 5.21 9.80
CA PHE A 749 -6.61 5.10 11.25
C PHE A 749 -8.04 4.83 11.71
N LEU A 750 -8.21 3.94 12.69
CA LEU A 750 -9.50 3.58 13.26
C LEU A 750 -9.44 3.77 14.78
N ASP A 751 -10.22 4.72 15.30
CA ASP A 751 -10.39 4.88 16.75
C ASP A 751 -11.30 3.78 17.32
N LYS A 752 -11.23 3.52 18.64
CA LYS A 752 -12.23 2.68 19.34
C LYS A 752 -13.65 3.17 19.00
N GLY A 753 -14.52 2.25 18.59
CA GLY A 753 -15.89 2.56 18.18
C GLY A 753 -16.01 3.32 16.86
N GLU A 754 -14.97 3.45 16.03
CA GLU A 754 -15.15 3.81 14.62
C GLU A 754 -15.36 2.55 13.77
N THR A 755 -15.99 2.74 12.61
CA THR A 755 -16.12 1.71 11.57
C THR A 755 -15.61 2.24 10.23
N LEU A 756 -14.94 1.39 9.45
CA LEU A 756 -14.41 1.72 8.13
C LEU A 756 -15.16 0.91 7.06
N THR A 757 -16.15 1.55 6.43
CA THR A 757 -16.89 0.98 5.31
C THR A 757 -16.23 1.33 3.96
N LEU A 758 -15.90 0.30 3.18
CA LEU A 758 -15.33 0.40 1.85
C LEU A 758 -16.18 -0.43 0.87
N TRP A 759 -16.21 -0.04 -0.40
CA TRP A 759 -16.84 -0.84 -1.46
C TRP A 759 -15.88 -1.13 -2.61
N THR A 760 -16.06 -2.28 -3.24
CA THR A 760 -15.33 -2.73 -4.42
C THR A 760 -16.29 -3.42 -5.39
N GLN A 761 -16.22 -3.03 -6.65
CA GLN A 761 -17.10 -3.49 -7.72
C GLN A 761 -16.29 -4.17 -8.82
N ILE A 762 -16.74 -5.35 -9.26
CA ILE A 762 -16.18 -6.08 -10.41
C ILE A 762 -17.23 -6.23 -11.50
N ILE A 763 -16.86 -5.89 -12.73
CA ILE A 763 -17.71 -5.96 -13.93
C ILE A 763 -17.10 -6.99 -14.90
N TYR A 764 -17.85 -8.01 -15.26
CA TYR A 764 -17.37 -9.17 -16.02
C TYR A 764 -18.46 -9.71 -16.96
N PRO A 765 -18.15 -10.56 -17.97
CA PRO A 765 -19.17 -11.12 -18.86
C PRO A 765 -20.14 -12.04 -18.12
N GLU A 766 -21.37 -12.16 -18.61
CA GLU A 766 -22.30 -13.18 -18.11
C GLU A 766 -21.69 -14.59 -18.21
N ASN A 767 -22.04 -15.45 -17.24
CA ASN A 767 -21.53 -16.81 -17.06
C ASN A 767 -20.06 -16.98 -16.58
N THR A 768 -19.26 -15.92 -16.41
CA THR A 768 -17.87 -16.06 -15.86
C THR A 768 -17.81 -16.22 -14.33
N GLY A 769 -18.89 -15.93 -13.60
CA GLY A 769 -19.04 -16.25 -12.17
C GLY A 769 -18.19 -15.46 -11.15
N LEU A 770 -17.22 -14.65 -11.59
CA LEU A 770 -16.20 -13.96 -10.77
C LEU A 770 -16.72 -13.24 -9.52
N TYR A 771 -15.83 -13.01 -8.55
CA TYR A 771 -16.12 -12.29 -7.31
C TYR A 771 -14.90 -11.48 -6.80
N VAL A 772 -15.11 -10.68 -5.76
CA VAL A 772 -14.06 -9.96 -5.04
C VAL A 772 -13.60 -10.80 -3.86
N VAL A 773 -12.29 -10.95 -3.69
CA VAL A 773 -11.64 -11.57 -2.53
C VAL A 773 -11.09 -10.47 -1.62
N VAL A 774 -11.31 -10.64 -0.33
CA VAL A 774 -10.74 -9.82 0.75
C VAL A 774 -9.69 -10.69 1.46
N GLU A 775 -8.48 -10.17 1.63
CA GLU A 775 -7.39 -10.84 2.31
C GLU A 775 -6.80 -9.90 3.37
N SER A 776 -6.94 -10.24 4.65
CA SER A 776 -6.40 -9.47 5.78
C SER A 776 -5.17 -10.18 6.38
N TYR A 777 -4.19 -9.38 6.83
CA TYR A 777 -2.93 -9.86 7.41
C TYR A 777 -2.48 -8.97 8.57
N GLY A 778 -1.97 -9.57 9.65
CA GLY A 778 -1.61 -8.88 10.89
C GLY A 778 -2.29 -9.50 12.12
N PRO A 779 -2.37 -8.77 13.25
CA PRO A 779 -3.00 -9.24 14.46
C PRO A 779 -4.54 -9.24 14.35
N LYS A 780 -5.20 -10.19 15.01
CA LYS A 780 -6.67 -10.35 14.96
C LYS A 780 -7.39 -9.37 15.91
N ILE A 781 -7.37 -8.09 15.54
CA ILE A 781 -7.89 -6.96 16.35
C ILE A 781 -9.08 -6.22 15.71
N LEU A 782 -9.55 -6.71 14.57
CA LEU A 782 -10.70 -6.21 13.82
C LEU A 782 -11.64 -7.36 13.45
N GLU A 783 -12.94 -7.08 13.46
CA GLU A 783 -13.97 -7.87 12.79
C GLU A 783 -14.27 -7.25 11.41
N GLU A 784 -14.71 -8.09 10.48
CA GLU A 784 -15.15 -7.68 9.14
C GLU A 784 -16.57 -8.18 8.85
N SER A 785 -17.38 -7.33 8.22
CA SER A 785 -18.75 -7.66 7.79
C SER A 785 -18.92 -7.38 6.31
N HIS A 786 -19.60 -8.30 5.61
CA HIS A 786 -19.70 -8.30 4.14
C HIS A 786 -21.16 -8.19 3.69
N ASP A 787 -21.43 -7.22 2.82
CA ASP A 787 -22.69 -7.06 2.09
C ASP A 787 -22.40 -7.09 0.58
N ILE A 788 -23.26 -7.75 -0.21
CA ILE A 788 -23.01 -8.02 -1.63
C ILE A 788 -24.26 -7.69 -2.46
N SER A 789 -24.15 -6.68 -3.33
CA SER A 789 -25.12 -6.45 -4.39
C SER A 789 -24.68 -7.10 -5.71
N PHE A 790 -25.66 -7.55 -6.49
CA PHE A 790 -25.47 -8.16 -7.80
C PHE A 790 -26.49 -7.59 -8.80
N GLU A 791 -25.99 -7.19 -9.96
CA GLU A 791 -26.76 -6.68 -11.09
C GLU A 791 -26.30 -7.37 -12.38
N ALA A 792 -27.20 -7.61 -13.31
CA ALA A 792 -26.88 -8.16 -14.63
C ALA A 792 -27.62 -7.37 -15.71
N ALA A 793 -26.89 -6.90 -16.72
CA ALA A 793 -27.43 -6.11 -17.81
C ALA A 793 -26.54 -6.20 -19.06
N PHE A 794 -27.17 -6.24 -20.24
CA PHE A 794 -26.49 -6.17 -21.55
C PHE A 794 -25.38 -7.21 -21.79
N GLY A 795 -25.47 -8.41 -21.22
CA GLY A 795 -24.42 -9.44 -21.37
C GLY A 795 -23.30 -9.35 -20.31
N HIS A 796 -23.44 -8.46 -19.33
CA HIS A 796 -22.46 -8.20 -18.28
C HIS A 796 -23.06 -8.34 -16.88
N CYS A 797 -22.29 -8.98 -16.00
CA CYS A 797 -22.53 -9.08 -14.58
C CYS A 797 -21.70 -8.04 -13.82
N THR A 798 -22.34 -7.36 -12.87
CA THR A 798 -21.72 -6.45 -11.91
C THR A 798 -21.94 -6.99 -10.51
N LYS A 799 -20.87 -7.22 -9.74
CA LYS A 799 -20.95 -7.49 -8.30
C LYS A 799 -20.30 -6.34 -7.54
N THR A 800 -20.98 -5.81 -6.54
CA THR A 800 -20.41 -4.84 -5.59
C THR A 800 -20.35 -5.47 -4.21
N LEU A 801 -19.14 -5.66 -3.68
CA LEU A 801 -18.89 -6.06 -2.30
C LEU A 801 -18.65 -4.79 -1.47
N THR A 802 -19.45 -4.62 -0.43
CA THR A 802 -19.23 -3.65 0.65
C THR A 802 -18.66 -4.38 1.85
N VAL A 803 -17.54 -3.89 2.37
CA VAL A 803 -16.84 -4.42 3.55
C VAL A 803 -16.85 -3.34 4.62
N THR A 804 -17.27 -3.68 5.85
CA THR A 804 -17.10 -2.80 7.01
C THR A 804 -16.21 -3.45 8.05
N PHE A 805 -15.07 -2.81 8.32
CA PHE A 805 -14.14 -3.17 9.39
C PHE A 805 -14.48 -2.41 10.67
N TYR A 806 -14.44 -3.08 11.83
CA TYR A 806 -14.71 -2.47 13.13
C TYR A 806 -13.99 -3.23 14.25
N GLN A 807 -13.86 -2.61 15.43
CA GLN A 807 -13.39 -3.29 16.65
C GLN A 807 -14.54 -3.49 17.62
N ASN A 808 -14.73 -4.72 18.07
CA ASN A 808 -15.79 -5.17 18.98
C ASN A 808 -15.19 -5.55 20.34
N VAL A 809 -14.57 -4.57 21.01
CA VAL A 809 -13.85 -4.76 22.27
C VAL A 809 -14.35 -3.73 23.26
N ASP A 810 -14.95 -4.24 24.34
CA ASP A 810 -15.25 -3.47 25.55
C ASP A 810 -14.01 -3.41 26.44
N TYR A 811 -13.75 -2.25 27.04
CA TYR A 811 -12.65 -1.97 27.95
C TYR A 811 -13.12 -1.67 29.38
N GLU A 812 -14.42 -1.74 29.67
CA GLU A 812 -14.99 -1.49 31.00
C GLU A 812 -14.76 -2.68 31.97
N GLY A 813 -14.44 -2.37 33.23
CA GLY A 813 -14.38 -3.34 34.33
C GLY A 813 -13.27 -4.42 34.26
N ILE A 814 -12.34 -4.32 33.32
CA ILE A 814 -11.28 -5.31 33.08
C ILE A 814 -10.11 -5.16 34.07
N TYR A 815 -9.49 -6.30 34.43
CA TYR A 815 -8.44 -6.39 35.44
C TYR A 815 -7.11 -5.72 35.03
N ASP A 816 -6.69 -5.87 33.77
CA ASP A 816 -5.56 -5.13 33.20
C ASP A 816 -5.99 -4.42 31.90
N TYR A 817 -6.37 -3.16 32.04
CA TYR A 817 -6.73 -2.28 30.94
C TYR A 817 -5.58 -2.06 29.94
N PHE A 818 -4.33 -2.04 30.41
CA PHE A 818 -3.17 -1.72 29.57
C PHE A 818 -2.71 -2.92 28.74
N GLU A 819 -2.75 -4.14 29.28
CA GLU A 819 -2.59 -5.37 28.50
C GLU A 819 -3.72 -5.49 27.46
N MET A 820 -4.98 -5.28 27.86
CA MET A 820 -6.13 -5.30 26.95
C MET A 820 -5.96 -4.29 25.80
N GLN A 821 -5.52 -3.06 26.09
CA GLN A 821 -5.22 -2.04 25.08
C GLN A 821 -4.00 -2.42 24.22
N HIS A 822 -2.94 -2.97 24.81
CA HIS A 822 -1.76 -3.38 24.05
C HIS A 822 -2.08 -4.49 23.05
N ASN A 823 -2.86 -5.49 23.46
CA ASN A 823 -3.23 -6.63 22.63
C ASN A 823 -4.18 -6.23 21.48
N ASN A 824 -5.11 -5.30 21.73
CA ASN A 824 -6.09 -4.83 20.73
C ASN A 824 -5.64 -3.59 19.92
N THR A 825 -4.43 -3.08 20.18
CA THR A 825 -3.72 -2.11 19.32
C THR A 825 -2.93 -2.86 18.25
N GLY A 826 -2.76 -2.27 17.06
CA GLY A 826 -1.88 -2.84 16.03
C GLY A 826 -2.18 -2.37 14.61
N LEU A 827 -1.49 -3.00 13.65
CA LEU A 827 -1.54 -2.66 12.25
C LEU A 827 -2.04 -3.87 11.44
N VAL A 828 -3.13 -3.70 10.71
CA VAL A 828 -3.70 -4.72 9.83
C VAL A 828 -3.52 -4.28 8.38
N MET A 829 -2.90 -5.12 7.56
CA MET A 829 -2.86 -4.98 6.11
C MET A 829 -4.13 -5.61 5.52
N VAL A 830 -4.75 -4.94 4.54
CA VAL A 830 -5.92 -5.45 3.81
C VAL A 830 -5.64 -5.36 2.32
N GLN A 831 -5.95 -6.45 1.60
CA GLN A 831 -5.90 -6.55 0.15
C GLN A 831 -7.28 -6.88 -0.42
N LEU A 832 -7.68 -6.12 -1.43
CA LEU A 832 -8.91 -6.34 -2.21
C LEU A 832 -8.49 -6.71 -3.64
N ARG A 833 -8.99 -7.84 -4.15
CA ARG A 833 -8.61 -8.36 -5.48
C ARG A 833 -9.75 -9.14 -6.16
N PRO A 834 -9.73 -9.33 -7.49
CA PRO A 834 -10.60 -10.28 -8.16
C PRO A 834 -10.22 -11.73 -7.81
N SER A 835 -11.19 -12.63 -8.01
CA SER A 835 -11.01 -14.08 -7.85
C SER A 835 -10.06 -14.69 -8.89
N GLU A 836 -10.02 -14.13 -10.11
CA GLU A 836 -9.21 -14.62 -11.23
C GLU A 836 -8.36 -13.53 -11.87
N TYR A 837 -7.30 -13.93 -12.56
CA TYR A 837 -6.30 -13.07 -13.19
C TYR A 837 -5.79 -13.65 -14.51
N SER A 838 -5.39 -12.78 -15.43
CA SER A 838 -4.60 -13.14 -16.61
C SER A 838 -3.54 -12.07 -16.91
N LYS A 839 -2.62 -12.38 -17.83
CA LYS A 839 -1.52 -11.49 -18.21
C LYS A 839 -1.98 -10.21 -18.91
N THR A 840 -3.19 -10.19 -19.48
CA THR A 840 -3.78 -9.01 -20.14
C THR A 840 -4.61 -8.14 -19.21
N CYS A 841 -4.82 -8.53 -17.95
CA CYS A 841 -5.63 -7.74 -17.02
C CYS A 841 -5.01 -6.38 -16.66
N PRO A 842 -5.83 -5.31 -16.57
CA PRO A 842 -5.46 -4.10 -15.86
C PRO A 842 -5.38 -4.38 -14.34
N ILE A 843 -4.88 -3.41 -13.58
CA ILE A 843 -4.54 -3.65 -12.18
C ILE A 843 -5.72 -3.34 -11.29
N ALA A 844 -6.43 -4.40 -10.96
CA ALA A 844 -7.54 -4.39 -10.03
C ALA A 844 -7.11 -4.21 -8.57
N GLN A 845 -6.04 -4.90 -8.13
CA GLN A 845 -5.77 -5.06 -6.70
C GLN A 845 -5.43 -3.74 -5.98
N LYS A 846 -5.93 -3.62 -4.76
CA LYS A 846 -5.59 -2.56 -3.81
C LYS A 846 -5.11 -3.15 -2.51
N VAL A 847 -4.02 -2.59 -1.98
CA VAL A 847 -3.44 -2.93 -0.68
C VAL A 847 -3.40 -1.66 0.15
N PHE A 848 -3.86 -1.73 1.40
CA PHE A 848 -3.85 -0.60 2.34
C PHE A 848 -3.69 -1.07 3.79
N GLN A 849 -3.26 -0.16 4.64
CA GLN A 849 -3.15 -0.35 6.09
C GLN A 849 -4.41 0.16 6.81
N ILE A 850 -4.84 -0.55 7.84
CA ILE A 850 -5.72 -0.06 8.91
C ILE A 850 -4.90 -0.10 10.21
N ALA A 851 -4.64 1.07 10.80
CA ALA A 851 -4.01 1.20 12.11
C ALA A 851 -5.09 1.38 13.18
N VAL A 852 -5.01 0.59 14.26
CA VAL A 852 -5.91 0.65 15.42
C VAL A 852 -5.09 0.99 16.67
N GLY A 853 -5.44 2.05 17.39
CA GLY A 853 -4.68 2.50 18.57
C GLY A 853 -4.92 3.97 18.91
N CYS A 854 -3.83 4.70 19.22
CA CYS A 854 -3.84 6.16 19.38
C CYS A 854 -3.05 6.84 18.26
N ASP A 855 -3.66 7.82 17.58
CA ASP A 855 -3.03 8.63 16.52
C ASP A 855 -2.16 9.72 17.18
N ASP A 856 -0.86 9.79 16.84
CA ASP A 856 0.09 10.73 17.43
C ASP A 856 -0.20 12.20 17.10
N LYS A 857 -1.14 12.43 16.18
CA LYS A 857 -1.60 13.74 15.71
C LYS A 857 -2.85 14.24 16.40
N LYS A 858 -3.62 13.34 17.02
CA LYS A 858 -4.86 13.70 17.73
C LYS A 858 -4.50 14.20 19.13
N PHE A 859 -5.01 15.36 19.50
CA PHE A 859 -4.84 15.90 20.85
C PHE A 859 -6.12 16.56 21.36
N ILE A 860 -6.27 16.62 22.69
CA ILE A 860 -7.35 17.35 23.34
C ILE A 860 -6.88 18.72 23.86
N ALA A 861 -7.76 19.70 23.79
CA ALA A 861 -7.58 21.03 24.39
C ALA A 861 -8.89 21.54 25.00
N VAL A 862 -8.82 22.50 25.93
CA VAL A 862 -10.00 23.12 26.52
C VAL A 862 -10.39 24.36 25.72
N LYS A 863 -11.68 24.47 25.39
CA LYS A 863 -12.29 25.57 24.64
C LYS A 863 -12.03 26.91 25.34
N GLY A 864 -11.66 27.93 24.57
CA GLY A 864 -11.39 29.30 25.07
C GLY A 864 -9.96 29.58 25.54
N PHE A 865 -9.07 28.58 25.63
CA PHE A 865 -7.68 28.79 26.09
C PHE A 865 -6.72 29.00 24.92
N SER A 866 -6.72 30.22 24.37
CA SER A 866 -5.82 30.62 23.27
C SER A 866 -4.37 30.83 23.72
N LYS A 867 -3.45 30.75 22.76
CA LYS A 867 -2.03 31.11 22.92
C LYS A 867 -1.64 32.43 22.26
N LYS A 868 -2.60 33.16 21.66
CA LYS A 868 -2.35 34.37 20.85
C LYS A 868 -3.12 35.62 21.26
N GLU A 869 -4.16 35.50 22.08
CA GLU A 869 -5.09 36.61 22.40
C GLU A 869 -4.61 37.58 23.49
N CYS A 870 -3.51 37.29 24.19
CA CYS A 870 -3.03 38.12 25.30
C CYS A 870 -1.49 38.23 25.32
N HIS A 871 -0.98 39.34 25.88
CA HIS A 871 0.45 39.65 25.92
C HIS A 871 1.22 38.73 26.88
N HIS A 872 2.37 38.22 26.44
CA HIS A 872 3.20 37.28 27.21
C HIS A 872 3.85 37.97 28.42
N HIS A 873 3.35 37.68 29.62
CA HIS A 873 3.94 38.14 30.88
C HIS A 873 4.47 36.96 31.70
N ASP A 874 5.73 37.05 32.10
CA ASP A 874 6.36 36.10 33.02
C ASP A 874 6.07 36.53 34.46
N PHE A 875 5.21 35.79 35.17
CA PHE A 875 4.80 36.12 36.54
C PHE A 875 4.80 34.90 37.48
N SER A 876 4.78 35.20 38.77
CA SER A 876 4.60 34.21 39.84
C SER A 876 3.49 34.62 40.78
N TYR A 877 2.64 33.68 41.18
CA TYR A 877 1.59 33.87 42.17
C TYR A 877 1.90 33.07 43.44
N VAL A 878 1.18 33.37 44.52
CA VAL A 878 1.29 32.67 45.80
C VAL A 878 -0.03 31.99 46.10
N ILE A 879 0.03 30.74 46.55
CA ILE A 879 -1.10 29.98 47.10
C ILE A 879 -0.90 29.93 48.60
N GLU A 880 -1.90 30.36 49.37
CA GLU A 880 -1.84 30.27 50.83
C GLU A 880 -1.96 28.84 51.33
N LYS A 881 -1.28 28.52 52.43
CA LYS A 881 -1.32 27.19 53.05
C LYS A 881 -2.71 26.72 53.51
N SER A 882 -3.62 27.66 53.74
CA SER A 882 -5.04 27.46 54.03
C SER A 882 -5.80 26.78 52.88
N TYR A 883 -5.32 26.94 51.64
CA TYR A 883 -5.94 26.48 50.40
C TYR A 883 -5.13 25.37 49.71
N LEU A 884 -4.29 24.66 50.47
CA LEU A 884 -3.43 23.58 49.98
C LEU A 884 -3.73 22.30 50.75
N ARG A 885 -3.88 21.20 50.01
CA ARG A 885 -4.04 19.85 50.56
C ARG A 885 -2.96 19.54 51.58
N HIS A 886 -3.40 18.96 52.69
CA HIS A 886 -2.57 18.65 53.87
C HIS A 886 -2.03 19.89 54.64
N GLN A 887 -2.48 21.11 54.29
CA GLN A 887 -2.25 22.37 55.03
C GLN A 887 -0.80 22.58 55.49
N PRO A 888 0.16 22.70 54.55
CA PRO A 888 1.60 22.79 54.84
C PRO A 888 1.96 24.02 55.69
N SER A 889 3.12 24.01 56.35
CA SER A 889 3.50 25.10 57.25
C SER A 889 3.74 26.47 56.58
N LYS A 890 3.96 26.49 55.26
CA LYS A 890 4.33 27.66 54.43
C LYS A 890 3.49 27.76 53.16
N ASN A 891 3.28 28.98 52.68
CA ASN A 891 2.62 29.28 51.40
C ASN A 891 3.49 28.83 50.21
N LEU A 892 2.86 28.40 49.11
CA LEU A 892 3.53 27.94 47.90
C LEU A 892 3.63 29.06 46.86
N LYS A 893 4.84 29.42 46.42
CA LYS A 893 5.07 30.38 45.32
C LYS A 893 5.26 29.63 44.00
N VAL A 894 4.38 29.87 43.03
CA VAL A 894 4.33 29.17 41.73
C VAL A 894 4.69 30.15 40.61
N ARG A 895 5.55 29.75 39.67
CA ARG A 895 5.79 30.47 38.40
C ARG A 895 4.83 29.97 37.33
N TYR A 896 4.11 30.86 36.67
CA TYR A 896 3.21 30.49 35.58
C TYR A 896 4.01 30.15 34.32
N ILE A 897 3.72 29.01 33.67
CA ILE A 897 4.47 28.52 32.50
C ILE A 897 3.67 28.80 31.22
N TRP A 898 3.76 30.03 30.73
CA TRP A 898 2.97 30.54 29.60
C TRP A 898 3.01 29.64 28.35
N LYS A 899 4.21 29.20 27.93
CA LYS A 899 4.42 28.32 26.78
C LYS A 899 3.61 27.01 26.86
N LYS A 900 3.37 26.52 28.08
CA LYS A 900 2.60 25.31 28.38
C LYS A 900 1.09 25.61 28.43
N TYR A 901 0.69 26.60 29.25
CA TYR A 901 -0.71 26.81 29.64
C TYR A 901 -1.51 27.79 28.75
N GLY A 902 -0.85 28.72 28.03
CA GLY A 902 -1.53 29.74 27.21
C GLY A 902 -1.98 30.96 28.00
N CYS A 903 -3.05 31.63 27.54
CA CYS A 903 -3.67 32.75 28.23
C CYS A 903 -4.46 32.27 29.47
N PRO A 904 -4.27 32.88 30.66
CA PRO A 904 -5.18 32.69 31.79
C PRO A 904 -6.59 33.22 31.45
N LEU A 905 -7.61 32.41 31.73
CA LEU A 905 -9.01 32.87 31.69
C LEU A 905 -9.33 33.61 33.00
N ARG A 906 -9.93 34.80 32.89
CA ARG A 906 -10.54 35.49 34.03
C ARG A 906 -12.02 35.09 34.12
N LEU A 907 -12.44 34.76 35.33
CA LEU A 907 -13.81 34.45 35.72
C LEU A 907 -14.14 35.30 36.95
N ASP A 908 -15.37 35.76 37.09
CA ASP A 908 -15.81 36.41 38.33
C ASP A 908 -16.26 35.36 39.36
N PHE A 909 -16.14 35.68 40.64
CA PHE A 909 -16.28 34.71 41.75
C PHE A 909 -17.69 34.10 41.92
N THR A 910 -18.70 34.65 41.24
CA THR A 910 -20.06 34.10 41.15
C THR A 910 -20.27 33.19 39.94
N GLU A 911 -19.34 33.17 38.99
CA GLU A 911 -19.46 32.37 37.76
C GLU A 911 -19.06 30.92 37.99
N LYS A 912 -19.89 30.00 37.50
CA LYS A 912 -19.63 28.57 37.46
C LYS A 912 -18.91 28.21 36.16
N PHE A 913 -17.82 27.44 36.23
CA PHE A 913 -17.04 27.07 35.05
C PHE A 913 -17.25 25.61 34.66
N GLN A 914 -17.89 25.36 33.51
CA GLN A 914 -17.89 24.05 32.86
C GLN A 914 -16.77 24.00 31.80
N PRO A 915 -15.68 23.25 32.03
CA PRO A 915 -14.68 23.02 30.99
C PRO A 915 -15.30 22.26 29.81
N VAL A 916 -15.17 22.79 28.59
CA VAL A 916 -15.52 22.07 27.36
C VAL A 916 -14.24 21.58 26.71
N VAL A 917 -14.07 20.26 26.67
CA VAL A 917 -12.92 19.61 26.04
C VAL A 917 -13.20 19.43 24.54
N GLN A 918 -12.20 19.67 23.70
CA GLN A 918 -12.30 19.60 22.23
C GLN A 918 -11.17 18.74 21.67
N LEU A 919 -11.44 17.98 20.60
CA LEU A 919 -10.43 17.24 19.85
C LEU A 919 -9.92 18.06 18.66
N PHE A 920 -8.61 17.99 18.44
CA PHE A 920 -7.90 18.52 17.27
C PHE A 920 -7.06 17.44 16.57
N ASP A 921 -6.83 17.61 15.27
CA ASP A 921 -5.94 16.80 14.43
C ASP A 921 -4.94 17.66 13.61
N ASP A 922 -4.22 17.05 12.67
CA ASP A 922 -3.34 17.72 11.67
C ASP A 922 -4.04 18.86 10.88
N ASN A 923 -5.37 18.86 10.77
CA ASN A 923 -6.15 19.76 9.92
C ASN A 923 -6.92 20.83 10.72
N GLY A 924 -7.18 20.61 12.02
CA GLY A 924 -7.76 21.61 12.91
C GLY A 924 -8.68 20.99 13.96
N TYR A 925 -9.75 21.71 14.31
CA TYR A 925 -10.80 21.22 15.22
C TYR A 925 -11.61 20.10 14.55
N VAL A 926 -11.86 19.02 15.30
CA VAL A 926 -12.66 17.87 14.85
C VAL A 926 -14.04 17.89 15.48
N LYS A 927 -14.12 17.94 16.82
CA LYS A 927 -15.38 17.89 17.59
C LYS A 927 -15.18 18.30 19.07
N ASP A 928 -16.26 18.64 19.75
CA ASP A 928 -16.30 18.68 21.22
C ASP A 928 -16.35 17.23 21.78
N VAL A 929 -15.76 17.01 22.94
CA VAL A 929 -15.59 15.69 23.58
C VAL A 929 -16.75 15.43 24.55
N GLY A 930 -17.63 14.49 24.19
CA GLY A 930 -18.80 14.12 25.00
C GLY A 930 -18.55 13.07 26.09
N ALA A 931 -17.33 12.55 26.22
CA ALA A 931 -16.98 11.54 27.22
C ALA A 931 -16.87 12.11 28.64
N ASN A 932 -16.95 11.22 29.62
CA ASN A 932 -16.70 11.52 31.02
C ASN A 932 -15.19 11.82 31.24
N PHE A 933 -14.89 12.90 31.95
CA PHE A 933 -13.53 13.29 32.31
C PHE A 933 -13.47 13.90 33.71
N ILE A 934 -12.25 13.94 34.26
CA ILE A 934 -11.94 14.52 35.57
C ILE A 934 -11.00 15.71 35.44
N VAL A 935 -11.08 16.59 36.45
CA VAL A 935 -10.22 17.74 36.63
C VAL A 935 -9.57 17.70 38.01
N TRP A 936 -8.32 18.15 38.09
CA TRP A 936 -7.63 18.38 39.36
C TRP A 936 -6.65 19.53 39.26
N GLU A 937 -6.53 20.29 40.34
CA GLU A 937 -5.55 21.37 40.44
C GLU A 937 -4.15 20.79 40.72
N ILE A 938 -3.16 21.16 39.90
CA ILE A 938 -1.84 20.51 39.85
C ILE A 938 -0.84 21.03 40.88
N HIS A 939 -1.15 22.12 41.58
CA HIS A 939 -0.33 22.71 42.63
C HIS A 939 -0.81 22.34 44.03
N GLY A 940 -1.81 21.46 44.14
CA GLY A 940 -2.27 20.87 45.39
C GLY A 940 -3.47 21.58 46.01
N ARG A 941 -4.15 22.49 45.31
CA ARG A 941 -5.34 23.17 45.87
C ARG A 941 -6.52 22.24 46.15
N ASP A 942 -7.34 22.61 47.12
CA ASP A 942 -8.60 21.96 47.54
C ASP A 942 -9.75 22.95 47.80
N ASP A 943 -9.57 24.24 47.52
CA ASP A 943 -10.53 25.33 47.74
C ASP A 943 -11.53 25.54 46.58
N TYR A 944 -11.88 24.47 45.88
CA TYR A 944 -12.88 24.44 44.80
C TYR A 944 -13.82 23.24 44.98
N SER A 945 -15.01 23.29 44.38
CA SER A 945 -15.99 22.20 44.44
C SER A 945 -16.83 22.09 43.16
N PHE A 946 -17.67 21.07 43.08
CA PHE A 946 -18.54 20.75 41.94
C PHE A 946 -20.00 21.02 42.28
N ASN A 947 -20.75 21.61 41.36
CA ASN A 947 -22.05 22.19 41.69
C ASN A 947 -23.23 21.19 41.70
N ASN A 948 -23.05 19.97 41.17
CA ASN A 948 -24.06 18.92 41.13
C ASN A 948 -23.70 17.80 42.12
N THR A 949 -24.70 17.23 42.80
CA THR A 949 -24.51 16.00 43.59
C THR A 949 -24.56 14.75 42.70
N MET A 950 -24.13 13.59 43.23
CA MET A 950 -24.25 12.31 42.54
C MET A 950 -25.72 11.98 42.22
N ALA A 951 -26.64 12.24 43.16
CA ALA A 951 -28.08 12.08 42.96
C ALA A 951 -28.64 12.98 41.85
N GLN A 952 -28.26 14.27 41.82
CA GLN A 952 -28.63 15.20 40.76
C GLN A 952 -28.06 14.80 39.39
N SER A 953 -26.92 14.11 39.39
CA SER A 953 -26.26 13.60 38.19
C SER A 953 -26.80 12.23 37.73
N GLY A 954 -27.79 11.66 38.45
CA GLY A 954 -28.48 10.42 38.07
C GLY A 954 -27.79 9.13 38.50
N CYS A 955 -26.81 9.17 39.42
CA CYS A 955 -26.12 7.98 39.91
C CYS A 955 -27.06 7.04 40.70
N LEU A 956 -26.89 5.73 40.51
CA LEU A 956 -27.58 4.66 41.26
C LEU A 956 -26.75 4.20 42.48
N HIS A 957 -25.43 4.32 42.39
CA HIS A 957 -24.46 3.95 43.42
C HIS A 957 -23.47 5.09 43.65
N GLU A 958 -22.72 5.03 44.75
CA GLU A 958 -21.69 6.02 45.07
C GLU A 958 -20.63 6.04 43.96
N ALA A 959 -20.41 7.21 43.37
CA ALA A 959 -19.42 7.42 42.32
C ALA A 959 -18.01 7.54 42.93
N GLN A 960 -16.99 7.22 42.12
CA GLN A 960 -15.61 7.49 42.49
C GLN A 960 -15.36 8.99 42.70
N THR A 961 -14.54 9.32 43.70
CA THR A 961 -14.06 10.67 44.01
C THR A 961 -12.55 10.66 44.15
N TRP A 962 -11.90 11.82 44.00
CA TRP A 962 -10.47 11.99 44.27
C TRP A 962 -10.11 11.52 45.66
N LYS A 963 -10.94 11.80 46.68
CA LYS A 963 -10.73 11.32 48.04
C LYS A 963 -10.67 9.80 48.10
N SER A 964 -11.65 9.09 47.53
CA SER A 964 -11.67 7.62 47.52
C SER A 964 -10.53 7.03 46.69
N MET A 965 -10.22 7.61 45.53
CA MET A 965 -9.20 7.07 44.64
C MET A 965 -7.79 7.28 45.20
N ILE A 966 -7.50 8.45 45.80
CA ILE A 966 -6.25 8.69 46.54
C ILE A 966 -6.15 7.73 47.74
N GLU A 967 -7.27 7.41 48.41
CA GLU A 967 -7.28 6.47 49.54
C GLU A 967 -6.96 5.01 49.12
N LEU A 968 -7.49 4.55 47.98
CA LEU A 968 -7.13 3.22 47.44
C LEU A 968 -5.69 3.20 46.90
N ASN A 969 -5.29 4.24 46.17
CA ASN A 969 -4.07 4.25 45.36
C ASN A 969 -2.94 5.09 45.98
N LYS A 970 -2.79 5.08 47.31
CA LYS A 970 -1.79 5.85 48.10
C LYS A 970 -0.31 5.66 47.69
N HIS A 971 -0.02 4.69 46.82
CA HIS A 971 1.31 4.36 46.32
C HIS A 971 1.62 4.96 44.94
N LEU A 972 0.64 5.56 44.25
CA LEU A 972 0.77 6.15 42.92
C LEU A 972 0.87 7.68 42.99
N PRO A 973 1.52 8.35 42.00
CA PRO A 973 1.41 9.79 41.84
C PRO A 973 -0.04 10.18 41.44
N LEU A 974 -0.44 11.41 41.76
CA LEU A 974 -1.82 11.89 41.57
C LEU A 974 -2.34 11.75 40.12
N GLU A 975 -1.45 11.88 39.13
CA GLU A 975 -1.69 11.64 37.70
C GLU A 975 -2.18 10.22 37.35
N GLU A 976 -1.80 9.22 38.15
CA GLU A 976 -2.00 7.79 37.92
C GLU A 976 -3.01 7.18 38.91
N VAL A 977 -3.42 7.94 39.93
CA VAL A 977 -4.40 7.52 40.95
C VAL A 977 -5.79 7.21 40.38
N TRP A 978 -6.23 7.93 39.35
CA TRP A 978 -7.58 7.77 38.76
C TRP A 978 -7.51 7.96 37.24
N GLY A 979 -8.14 7.06 36.47
CA GLY A 979 -8.15 7.09 35.01
C GLY A 979 -9.01 6.00 34.38
N PRO A 980 -9.00 5.87 33.05
CA PRO A 980 -9.66 4.78 32.32
C PRO A 980 -9.33 3.40 32.87
N GLU A 981 -8.08 3.21 33.28
CA GLU A 981 -7.54 1.99 33.88
C GLU A 981 -8.26 1.51 35.16
N ASN A 982 -9.02 2.38 35.83
CA ASN A 982 -9.75 2.03 37.04
C ASN A 982 -11.12 2.71 37.17
N TYR A 983 -11.70 3.21 36.07
CA TYR A 983 -12.99 3.91 36.08
C TYR A 983 -14.16 2.94 36.27
N ILE A 984 -15.11 3.31 37.15
CA ILE A 984 -16.39 2.62 37.32
C ILE A 984 -17.53 3.64 37.23
N HIS A 985 -18.46 3.42 36.29
CA HIS A 985 -19.60 4.31 36.08
C HIS A 985 -20.71 4.08 37.14
N CYS A 986 -21.21 5.17 37.74
CA CYS A 986 -22.20 5.11 38.83
C CYS A 986 -23.63 4.72 38.38
N PHE A 987 -23.81 4.40 37.09
CA PHE A 987 -25.11 4.12 36.46
C PHE A 987 -25.37 2.62 36.28
N SER A 988 -24.43 1.75 36.67
CA SER A 988 -24.60 0.30 36.62
C SER A 988 -25.48 -0.19 37.79
N TYR A 989 -26.26 -1.24 37.56
CA TYR A 989 -26.96 -2.00 38.62
C TYR A 989 -26.14 -3.18 39.19
N ALA A 990 -24.96 -3.46 38.62
CA ALA A 990 -24.18 -4.68 38.91
C ALA A 990 -22.87 -4.40 39.67
N MET A 991 -22.33 -3.19 39.54
CA MET A 991 -21.07 -2.74 40.12
C MET A 991 -21.30 -1.42 40.87
N GLY A 992 -21.06 -1.41 42.17
CA GLY A 992 -21.12 -0.22 43.01
C GLY A 992 -21.36 -0.52 44.48
N LYS A 993 -21.14 0.48 45.35
CA LYS A 993 -21.55 0.44 46.76
C LYS A 993 -22.83 1.26 46.95
N PRO A 994 -23.80 0.80 47.75
CA PRO A 994 -24.79 1.68 48.36
C PRO A 994 -24.05 2.66 49.29
N GLY A 995 -24.13 3.95 49.00
CA GLY A 995 -23.38 5.01 49.69
C GLY A 995 -24.05 6.38 49.53
N ASP A 996 -23.40 7.44 49.99
CA ASP A 996 -24.03 8.76 50.06
C ASP A 996 -24.03 9.50 48.71
N LEU A 997 -25.19 9.50 48.05
CA LEU A 997 -25.43 10.18 46.78
C LEU A 997 -25.57 11.72 46.91
N ASN A 998 -25.52 12.28 48.13
CA ASN A 998 -25.52 13.73 48.35
C ASN A 998 -24.14 14.37 48.18
N GLN A 999 -23.07 13.56 48.11
CA GLN A 999 -21.72 14.02 47.81
C GLN A 999 -21.65 14.73 46.44
N PRO A 1000 -20.68 15.67 46.25
CA PRO A 1000 -20.44 16.30 44.96
C PRO A 1000 -20.04 15.26 43.92
N TYR A 1001 -20.56 15.41 42.71
CA TYR A 1001 -20.14 14.59 41.57
C TYR A 1001 -18.89 15.22 40.96
N GLU A 1002 -17.74 14.55 41.02
CA GLU A 1002 -16.46 15.12 40.59
C GLU A 1002 -16.15 14.90 39.09
N ILE A 1003 -17.08 14.27 38.37
CA ILE A 1003 -16.95 13.90 36.96
C ILE A 1003 -17.72 14.90 36.09
N ILE A 1004 -17.08 15.41 35.03
CA ILE A 1004 -17.68 16.35 34.09
C ILE A 1004 -17.77 15.69 32.71
N ASN A 1005 -18.82 16.01 31.96
CA ASN A 1005 -18.87 15.82 30.51
C ASN A 1005 -19.60 17.02 29.87
N SER A 1006 -19.83 17.01 28.57
CA SER A 1006 -20.45 18.14 27.86
C SER A 1006 -21.97 18.27 28.07
N SER A 1007 -22.65 17.32 28.71
CA SER A 1007 -24.11 17.23 28.79
C SER A 1007 -24.69 17.13 30.21
N ASN A 1008 -23.89 16.76 31.22
CA ASN A 1008 -24.34 16.58 32.60
C ASN A 1008 -24.53 17.89 33.39
N GLY A 1009 -24.20 19.04 32.80
CA GLY A 1009 -24.35 20.36 33.40
C GLY A 1009 -23.56 20.56 34.70
N ASN A 1010 -22.49 19.78 34.92
CA ASN A 1010 -21.67 19.88 36.11
C ASN A 1010 -20.54 20.91 35.93
N HIS A 1011 -20.40 21.83 36.89
CA HIS A 1011 -19.47 22.95 36.83
C HIS A 1011 -18.58 23.00 38.08
N ILE A 1012 -17.36 23.49 37.89
CA ILE A 1012 -16.46 23.92 38.97
C ILE A 1012 -16.96 25.25 39.53
N PHE A 1013 -16.90 25.43 40.85
CA PHE A 1013 -17.13 26.72 41.53
C PHE A 1013 -16.23 26.89 42.76
N TRP A 1014 -16.12 28.12 43.26
CA TRP A 1014 -15.22 28.51 44.34
C TRP A 1014 -15.99 28.98 45.59
N PRO A 1015 -16.20 28.12 46.60
CA PRO A 1015 -17.11 28.42 47.72
C PRO A 1015 -16.61 29.49 48.69
N LEU A 1016 -15.31 29.82 48.68
CA LEU A 1016 -14.68 30.72 49.66
C LEU A 1016 -14.56 32.19 49.20
N GLY A 1017 -14.91 32.50 47.94
CA GLY A 1017 -15.04 33.88 47.44
C GLY A 1017 -13.77 34.71 47.29
N HIS A 1018 -12.58 34.17 47.56
CA HIS A 1018 -11.30 34.87 47.39
C HIS A 1018 -10.78 34.80 45.95
N SER A 1019 -9.97 35.80 45.56
CA SER A 1019 -9.25 35.78 44.28
C SER A 1019 -8.08 34.80 44.31
N GLY A 1020 -7.96 33.95 43.30
CA GLY A 1020 -6.88 32.97 43.19
C GLY A 1020 -6.57 32.57 41.75
N MET A 1021 -5.34 32.11 41.52
CA MET A 1021 -4.95 31.43 40.28
C MET A 1021 -5.00 29.91 40.51
N TYR A 1022 -5.58 29.19 39.55
CA TYR A 1022 -5.80 27.74 39.58
C TYR A 1022 -5.29 27.15 38.26
N VAL A 1023 -4.57 26.03 38.29
CA VAL A 1023 -4.13 25.33 37.08
C VAL A 1023 -4.63 23.89 37.13
N PHE A 1024 -5.70 23.63 36.39
CA PHE A 1024 -6.28 22.29 36.27
C PHE A 1024 -5.58 21.47 35.18
N ARG A 1025 -5.40 20.17 35.42
CA ARG A 1025 -5.19 19.16 34.36
C ARG A 1025 -6.51 18.42 34.13
N VAL A 1026 -6.75 18.00 32.88
CA VAL A 1026 -7.87 17.16 32.45
C VAL A 1026 -7.36 15.75 32.12
N LYS A 1027 -8.12 14.71 32.47
CA LYS A 1027 -7.93 13.32 32.01
C LYS A 1027 -9.31 12.73 31.68
N ILE A 1028 -9.46 12.12 30.50
CA ILE A 1028 -10.67 11.37 30.14
C ILE A 1028 -10.74 10.12 31.03
N LEU A 1029 -11.92 9.76 31.52
CA LEU A 1029 -12.15 8.57 32.35
C LEU A 1029 -12.77 7.40 31.58
N ASP A 1030 -13.50 7.69 30.51
CA ASP A 1030 -14.19 6.67 29.71
C ASP A 1030 -13.18 5.72 29.03
N PRO A 1031 -13.15 4.41 29.36
CA PRO A 1031 -12.20 3.45 28.81
C PRO A 1031 -12.53 3.03 27.37
N ASN A 1032 -13.79 3.16 26.96
CA ASN A 1032 -14.24 2.90 25.60
C ASN A 1032 -14.04 4.11 24.70
N TYR A 1033 -13.89 5.31 25.26
CA TYR A 1033 -13.66 6.53 24.48
C TYR A 1033 -12.32 6.55 23.75
N SER A 1034 -12.43 6.45 22.43
CA SER A 1034 -11.50 7.08 21.49
C SER A 1034 -12.32 8.00 20.56
N PRO A 1035 -11.71 8.90 19.76
CA PRO A 1035 -12.46 9.99 19.12
C PRO A 1035 -13.48 9.73 17.98
N SER A 1036 -14.06 8.53 17.80
CA SER A 1036 -15.53 8.29 17.81
C SER A 1036 -16.53 9.33 17.25
N VAL A 1037 -16.83 9.50 15.94
CA VAL A 1037 -17.86 10.47 15.47
C VAL A 1037 -19.29 9.90 15.45
N TYR A 1038 -20.04 10.05 16.56
CA TYR A 1038 -21.47 9.72 16.64
C TYR A 1038 -22.39 10.93 16.87
N LEU A 1039 -22.82 11.55 15.77
CA LEU A 1039 -24.00 12.46 15.73
C LEU A 1039 -25.17 11.89 14.91
N VAL A 1040 -24.89 10.92 14.02
CA VAL A 1040 -25.89 10.38 13.07
C VAL A 1040 -27.00 9.59 13.77
N ALA A 1041 -26.67 8.75 14.75
CA ALA A 1041 -27.64 7.91 15.45
C ALA A 1041 -28.70 8.73 16.21
N SER A 1042 -28.29 9.82 16.88
CA SER A 1042 -29.21 10.71 17.59
C SER A 1042 -30.12 11.47 16.61
N PHE A 1043 -29.59 11.93 15.48
CA PHE A 1043 -30.38 12.57 14.43
C PHE A 1043 -31.41 11.62 13.79
N LEU A 1044 -31.03 10.37 13.54
CA LEU A 1044 -31.95 9.33 13.05
C LEU A 1044 -33.05 8.99 14.07
N PHE A 1045 -32.72 8.93 15.37
CA PHE A 1045 -33.71 8.71 16.43
C PHE A 1045 -34.71 9.88 16.53
N VAL A 1046 -34.24 11.13 16.42
CA VAL A 1046 -35.10 12.31 16.35
C VAL A 1046 -35.98 12.29 15.09
N LEU A 1047 -35.45 11.92 13.92
CA LEU A 1047 -36.24 11.75 12.69
C LEU A 1047 -37.31 10.66 12.84
N MET A 1048 -37.01 9.54 13.48
CA MET A 1048 -37.99 8.48 13.75
C MET A 1048 -39.09 8.95 14.71
N LEU A 1049 -38.74 9.65 15.79
CA LEU A 1049 -39.72 10.28 16.69
C LEU A 1049 -40.60 11.31 15.97
N LEU A 1050 -40.01 12.12 15.09
CA LEU A 1050 -40.70 13.14 14.31
C LEU A 1050 -41.64 12.51 13.26
N PHE A 1051 -41.21 11.43 12.60
CA PHE A 1051 -42.05 10.62 11.72
C PHE A 1051 -43.23 9.98 12.49
N PHE A 1052 -42.98 9.33 13.63
CA PHE A 1052 -44.04 8.73 14.45
C PHE A 1052 -45.04 9.77 14.96
N THR A 1053 -44.58 10.94 15.42
CA THR A 1053 -45.48 12.02 15.86
C THR A 1053 -46.29 12.62 14.71
N ILE A 1054 -45.72 12.81 13.52
CA ILE A 1054 -46.49 13.17 12.32
C ILE A 1054 -47.55 12.10 12.01
N LEU A 1055 -47.20 10.83 12.05
CA LEU A 1055 -48.11 9.71 11.74
C LEU A 1055 -49.27 9.66 12.74
N VAL A 1056 -48.99 9.77 14.04
CA VAL A 1056 -50.00 9.84 15.12
C VAL A 1056 -50.90 11.08 14.97
N LEU A 1057 -50.34 12.25 14.71
CA LEU A 1057 -51.12 13.48 14.48
C LEU A 1057 -52.00 13.37 13.22
N SER A 1058 -51.50 12.74 12.15
CA SER A 1058 -52.27 12.48 10.93
C SER A 1058 -53.46 11.55 11.21
N TYR A 1059 -53.26 10.51 12.02
CA TYR A 1059 -54.31 9.57 12.43
C TYR A 1059 -55.40 10.27 13.25
N PHE A 1060 -55.04 11.06 14.26
CA PHE A 1060 -56.02 11.84 15.03
C PHE A 1060 -56.76 12.87 14.17
N ARG A 1061 -56.09 13.51 13.20
CA ARG A 1061 -56.72 14.44 12.25
C ARG A 1061 -57.70 13.71 11.32
N TYR A 1062 -57.32 12.53 10.81
CA TYR A 1062 -58.19 11.66 10.02
C TYR A 1062 -59.44 11.24 10.81
N VAL A 1063 -59.27 10.71 12.03
CA VAL A 1063 -60.39 10.30 12.90
C VAL A 1063 -61.32 11.48 13.22
N ARG A 1064 -60.78 12.68 13.44
CA ARG A 1064 -61.58 13.90 13.69
C ARG A 1064 -62.41 14.30 12.47
N ILE A 1065 -61.85 14.25 11.27
CA ILE A 1065 -62.57 14.52 10.01
C ILE A 1065 -63.62 13.42 9.75
N TYR A 1066 -63.24 12.15 9.88
CA TYR A 1066 -64.13 11.00 9.69
C TYR A 1066 -65.37 11.07 10.62
N ARG A 1067 -65.19 11.43 11.89
CA ARG A 1067 -66.30 11.69 12.82
C ARG A 1067 -67.18 12.89 12.43
N GLN A 1068 -66.62 13.94 11.81
CA GLN A 1068 -67.42 15.08 11.33
C GLN A 1068 -68.34 14.73 10.16
N TYR A 1069 -67.93 13.79 9.28
CA TYR A 1069 -68.73 13.38 8.13
C TYR A 1069 -69.81 12.32 8.44
N ILE A 1070 -69.67 11.54 9.52
CA ILE A 1070 -70.68 10.54 9.92
C ILE A 1070 -71.94 11.17 10.55
N TYR A 1071 -71.81 12.33 11.21
CA TYR A 1071 -72.89 12.93 12.02
C TYR A 1071 -73.60 14.14 11.38
N LYS A 1072 -73.58 14.28 10.05
CA LYS A 1072 -74.46 15.22 9.31
C LYS A 1072 -75.05 14.57 8.06
N PRO A 1073 -76.38 14.41 7.95
CA PRO A 1073 -77.00 13.83 6.75
C PRO A 1073 -76.95 14.82 5.56
N PRO A 1074 -76.88 14.31 4.32
CA PRO A 1074 -76.86 15.14 3.11
C PRO A 1074 -78.24 15.74 2.79
N HIS A 1075 -78.22 16.79 1.96
CA HIS A 1075 -79.35 17.54 1.39
C HIS A 1075 -80.27 18.35 2.34
N LYS A 1076 -80.25 19.68 2.13
CA LYS A 1076 -81.48 20.45 1.86
C LYS A 1076 -81.31 21.17 0.50
N PRO A 1077 -82.35 21.26 -0.35
CA PRO A 1077 -82.25 21.87 -1.67
C PRO A 1077 -82.21 23.41 -1.62
N GLN A 1078 -81.73 24.03 -2.70
CA GLN A 1078 -81.66 25.49 -2.84
C GLN A 1078 -83.05 26.16 -2.79
N ARG A 1079 -83.18 27.27 -2.07
CA ARG A 1079 -84.26 28.24 -2.26
C ARG A 1079 -83.84 29.31 -3.28
N LYS A 1080 -84.76 29.68 -4.17
CA LYS A 1080 -84.62 30.82 -5.10
C LYS A 1080 -85.03 32.15 -4.43
N HIS A 1081 -84.77 33.25 -5.16
CA HIS A 1081 -85.15 34.65 -4.94
C HIS A 1081 -84.21 35.46 -4.02
N LYS A 1082 -83.93 36.75 -4.33
CA LYS A 1082 -84.28 37.55 -5.52
C LYS A 1082 -83.20 38.63 -5.77
N LYS A 1083 -83.30 39.34 -6.90
CA LYS A 1083 -82.49 40.54 -7.22
C LYS A 1083 -82.63 41.60 -6.10
N ASN A 1084 -81.54 42.31 -5.82
CA ASN A 1084 -81.23 43.55 -6.55
C ASN A 1084 -79.83 43.42 -7.15
#